data_AF-A0A9E1UQE5-F1
#
_entry.id   AF-A0A9E1UQE5-F1
#
_cell.length_a   1.000
_cell.length_b   1.000
_cell.length_c   1.000
_cell.angle_alpha   90.00
_cell.angle_beta   90.00
_cell.angle_gamma   90.00
#
_symmetry.space_group_name_H-M   'P 1'
#
loop_
_entity.id
_entity.type
_entity.pdbx_description
1 polymer ?
#
loop_
_entity_poly.entity_id
_entity_poly.type
_entity_poly.pdbx_seq_one_letter_code
_entity_poly.pdbx_strand_id
1 'polypeptide(L)'
;PPKGFGSPFASWGIYLDGSICGVTVYGNVIARSGANSMFIQFGGANVVENNICVEPAEDVAYYSSVLFFGWFMHSDREGRFPQPPNQVQHNIFWYKGKERKLYSSGLWGHPEAHPDQAVFDRNLIWNGGSPVVVAMDPKHRYESLDAWRQGSGHDRNSVVADPLFVDMAGDDYRLRPDSPAYGVGFKDINAELDKVGPYASPQRASWPLTNRTVPREVPLVFPYSKPPRPLVDGFELVRAGGVPMRAKVNDEGRGLIAITPDEPASGRQCLRFVDAPDLQHPYNPHVEYRLPFPTGKLHFSIDAMNSADAPADWYMEFRDWRGKLHVGPTFRGGPDGSFAVGGTFGSDGTTVAKIPNGTWFTVGIDFASGEGAAKTYSLSLDVPGRPRQVFRDLPFADPAFRDLTWFGISSTSASRTVFMVDNLVLGSADSPDVLDPTNSPAIRGLDEGDAGKKDVAVGNADQLVLHWELDESDGDTVRDRSGNGLHGDRNGDAWARGAFGSALLCDGNEAEVELPDEAVLELGTSDFTIECWLHPTKLAIDSPHQRRRLFDKGLCPTVWWNVDLLVTGQVRMEMGGLEKQYATTDSQGRIPEHRWTHVAIVVDRRNFTTTYYFNGKRDSVRPLPKAFTRSLSTPGKSFTIGAWQPYIGLADDLRIYKRALSGAEAAAHAAKRQEQYASPKFTVVEE
;
A
#
# COMPACT_ATOMS: atom_id res chain seq x y z
N PRO A 1 22.53 -4.75 12.88
CA PRO A 1 22.61 -5.07 14.33
C PRO A 1 24.07 -5.10 14.83
N PRO A 2 24.38 -4.54 16.03
CA PRO A 2 25.70 -4.69 16.63
C PRO A 2 25.96 -6.16 17.00
N LYS A 3 27.25 -6.54 17.02
CA LYS A 3 27.76 -7.92 17.03
C LYS A 3 27.20 -8.78 18.19
N GLY A 4 26.24 -9.66 17.88
CA GLY A 4 25.71 -10.70 18.77
C GLY A 4 24.54 -11.45 18.14
N PHE A 5 24.24 -12.67 18.59
CA PHE A 5 22.97 -13.33 18.27
C PHE A 5 21.86 -12.56 19.00
N GLY A 6 21.03 -11.85 18.22
CA GLY A 6 19.78 -11.27 18.69
C GLY A 6 18.64 -12.23 18.37
N SER A 7 17.78 -12.49 19.35
CA SER A 7 16.50 -13.17 19.16
C SER A 7 15.70 -12.48 18.05
N PRO A 8 15.00 -13.18 17.15
CA PRO A 8 14.25 -12.53 16.08
C PRO A 8 13.18 -11.61 16.67
N PHE A 9 13.17 -10.37 16.17
CA PHE A 9 12.38 -9.20 16.58
C PHE A 9 10.84 -9.34 16.40
N ALA A 10 10.29 -10.56 16.33
CA ALA A 10 8.85 -10.75 16.03
C ALA A 10 8.30 -12.13 16.44
N SER A 11 8.78 -12.75 17.51
CA SER A 11 8.23 -14.06 17.93
C SER A 11 6.93 -13.88 18.73
N TRP A 12 5.81 -14.19 18.10
CA TRP A 12 4.53 -14.43 18.76
C TRP A 12 4.62 -15.66 19.66
N GLY A 13 3.89 -15.68 20.78
CA GLY A 13 3.84 -16.84 21.66
C GLY A 13 3.20 -18.06 20.97
N ILE A 14 1.93 -17.93 20.58
CA ILE A 14 1.21 -18.88 19.71
C ILE A 14 0.62 -18.11 18.52
N TYR A 15 0.85 -18.64 17.32
CA TYR A 15 0.57 -17.96 16.06
C TYR A 15 -0.27 -18.84 15.14
N LEU A 16 -1.57 -18.56 15.04
CA LEU A 16 -2.48 -19.22 14.11
C LEU A 16 -2.61 -18.36 12.85
N ASP A 17 -1.72 -18.57 11.87
CA ASP A 17 -1.69 -17.85 10.59
C ASP A 17 -2.75 -18.36 9.60
N GLY A 18 -3.11 -17.54 8.61
CA GLY A 18 -3.57 -18.05 7.32
C GLY A 18 -4.96 -18.69 7.31
N SER A 19 -5.90 -18.25 8.14
CA SER A 19 -7.25 -18.82 8.25
C SER A 19 -7.32 -20.22 8.87
N ILE A 20 -6.35 -20.61 9.68
CA ILE A 20 -6.43 -21.89 10.40
C ILE A 20 -7.79 -22.04 11.10
N CYS A 21 -8.41 -23.21 10.95
CA CYS A 21 -9.71 -23.53 11.53
C CYS A 21 -9.65 -24.84 12.31
N GLY A 22 -10.47 -24.96 13.35
CA GLY A 22 -10.64 -26.22 14.09
C GLY A 22 -9.45 -26.62 14.97
N VAL A 23 -8.56 -25.68 15.33
CA VAL A 23 -7.40 -25.95 16.20
C VAL A 23 -7.75 -25.68 17.66
N THR A 24 -7.34 -26.59 18.55
CA THR A 24 -7.42 -26.41 20.00
C THR A 24 -6.04 -26.08 20.58
N VAL A 25 -5.94 -24.92 21.22
CA VAL A 25 -4.77 -24.44 21.98
C VAL A 25 -5.09 -24.56 23.46
N TYR A 26 -4.46 -25.52 24.14
CA TYR A 26 -4.82 -25.90 25.51
C TYR A 26 -3.61 -26.10 26.42
N GLY A 27 -3.69 -25.60 27.66
CA GLY A 27 -2.79 -26.01 28.75
C GLY A 27 -1.37 -25.45 28.66
N ASN A 28 -1.17 -24.34 27.94
CA ASN A 28 0.16 -23.77 27.72
C ASN A 28 0.54 -22.71 28.76
N VAL A 29 1.84 -22.56 29.00
CA VAL A 29 2.43 -21.37 29.66
C VAL A 29 3.23 -20.60 28.62
N ILE A 30 2.82 -19.38 28.34
CA ILE A 30 3.36 -18.50 27.30
C ILE A 30 3.90 -17.25 28.00
N ALA A 31 5.20 -17.25 28.31
CA ALA A 31 5.84 -16.18 29.07
C ALA A 31 6.85 -15.41 28.23
N ARG A 32 6.84 -14.07 28.34
CA ARG A 32 7.84 -13.16 27.76
C ARG A 32 8.08 -13.32 26.26
N SER A 33 6.99 -13.49 25.50
CA SER A 33 7.05 -13.49 24.03
C SER A 33 7.56 -12.13 23.51
N GLY A 34 8.37 -12.16 22.45
CA GLY A 34 8.93 -10.96 21.81
C GLY A 34 7.91 -10.07 21.10
N ALA A 35 6.73 -10.61 20.78
CA ALA A 35 5.53 -9.88 20.36
C ALA A 35 4.39 -10.23 21.34
N ASN A 36 3.16 -10.40 20.87
CA ASN A 36 2.02 -10.78 21.70
C ASN A 36 2.08 -12.26 22.11
N SER A 37 1.36 -12.60 23.18
CA SER A 37 1.28 -14.00 23.63
C SER A 37 0.49 -14.87 22.66
N MET A 38 -0.49 -14.28 21.96
CA MET A 38 -1.36 -15.01 21.05
C MET A 38 -1.76 -14.19 19.84
N PHE A 39 -1.83 -14.85 18.69
CA PHE A 39 -2.35 -14.32 17.43
C PHE A 39 -3.32 -15.30 16.79
N ILE A 40 -4.50 -14.80 16.44
CA ILE A 40 -5.47 -15.51 15.62
C ILE A 40 -5.70 -14.69 14.34
N GLN A 41 -5.27 -15.23 13.21
CA GLN A 41 -5.32 -14.56 11.90
C GLN A 41 -6.46 -15.11 11.05
N PHE A 42 -7.64 -14.51 11.21
CA PHE A 42 -8.89 -14.94 10.58
C PHE A 42 -9.12 -16.46 10.69
N GLY A 43 -10.13 -17.02 10.00
CA GLY A 43 -10.56 -18.40 10.22
C GLY A 43 -11.56 -18.53 11.38
N GLY A 44 -12.00 -19.76 11.67
CA GLY A 44 -13.09 -20.03 12.61
C GLY A 44 -12.96 -21.39 13.29
N ALA A 45 -13.83 -21.64 14.26
CA ALA A 45 -13.88 -22.87 15.04
C ALA A 45 -12.58 -23.22 15.82
N ASN A 46 -11.66 -22.27 16.00
CA ASN A 46 -10.53 -22.48 16.89
C ASN A 46 -10.97 -22.35 18.35
N VAL A 47 -10.32 -23.08 19.24
CA VAL A 47 -10.55 -23.03 20.69
C VAL A 47 -9.23 -22.72 21.37
N VAL A 48 -9.15 -21.57 22.02
CA VAL A 48 -8.05 -21.17 22.89
C VAL A 48 -8.57 -21.17 24.30
N GLU A 49 -8.18 -22.17 25.07
CA GLU A 49 -8.63 -22.30 26.44
C GLU A 49 -7.57 -22.85 27.38
N ASN A 50 -7.67 -22.52 28.66
CA ASN A 50 -6.80 -23.07 29.70
C ASN A 50 -5.31 -22.74 29.53
N ASN A 51 -4.99 -21.59 28.93
CA ASN A 51 -3.61 -21.14 28.76
C ASN A 51 -3.25 -20.01 29.74
N ILE A 52 -1.99 -19.92 30.12
CA ILE A 52 -1.42 -18.87 30.96
C ILE A 52 -0.50 -18.00 30.10
N CYS A 53 -0.85 -16.75 29.88
CA CYS A 53 -0.07 -15.76 29.14
C CYS A 53 0.53 -14.74 30.10
N VAL A 54 1.85 -14.55 30.07
CA VAL A 54 2.57 -13.72 31.03
C VAL A 54 3.56 -12.77 30.34
N GLU A 55 3.40 -11.48 30.56
CA GLU A 55 4.33 -10.42 30.12
C GLU A 55 4.81 -10.50 28.65
N PRO A 56 3.92 -10.52 27.65
CA PRO A 56 4.34 -10.27 26.28
C PRO A 56 5.01 -8.90 26.14
N ALA A 57 5.90 -8.73 25.15
CA ALA A 57 6.56 -7.46 24.89
C ALA A 57 5.57 -6.37 24.42
N GLU A 58 4.56 -6.77 23.65
CA GLU A 58 3.51 -5.91 23.07
C GLU A 58 2.13 -6.12 23.75
N ASP A 59 1.04 -6.05 22.98
CA ASP A 59 -0.32 -6.34 23.47
C ASP A 59 -0.47 -7.84 23.79
N VAL A 60 -1.51 -8.23 24.53
CA VAL A 60 -1.58 -9.60 25.06
C VAL A 60 -2.07 -10.60 24.03
N ALA A 61 -3.27 -10.40 23.51
CA ALA A 61 -3.86 -11.24 22.49
C ALA A 61 -4.30 -10.38 21.30
N TYR A 62 -3.93 -10.83 20.10
CA TYR A 62 -4.17 -10.11 18.88
C TYR A 62 -5.09 -10.91 17.97
N TYR A 63 -6.08 -10.24 17.41
CA TYR A 63 -7.11 -10.84 16.59
C TYR A 63 -7.31 -10.07 15.30
N SER A 64 -7.33 -10.75 14.16
CA SER A 64 -7.50 -10.10 12.86
C SER A 64 -8.62 -10.75 12.05
N SER A 65 -9.56 -9.95 11.54
CA SER A 65 -10.50 -10.36 10.50
C SER A 65 -10.32 -9.48 9.28
N VAL A 66 -9.55 -9.94 8.30
CA VAL A 66 -9.18 -9.09 7.15
C VAL A 66 -10.30 -9.06 6.11
N LEU A 67 -10.59 -7.88 5.57
CA LEU A 67 -11.35 -7.72 4.34
C LEU A 67 -10.44 -7.94 3.12
N PHE A 68 -10.77 -8.90 2.28
CA PHE A 68 -10.20 -9.04 0.94
C PHE A 68 -11.29 -8.82 -0.11
N PHE A 69 -11.03 -7.95 -1.09
CA PHE A 69 -11.96 -7.67 -2.20
C PHE A 69 -13.39 -7.26 -1.77
N GLY A 70 -13.52 -6.60 -0.62
CA GLY A 70 -14.81 -6.13 -0.09
C GLY A 70 -15.60 -7.16 0.74
N TRP A 71 -15.01 -8.34 1.03
CA TRP A 71 -15.61 -9.40 1.83
C TRP A 71 -14.70 -9.78 2.99
N PHE A 72 -15.27 -10.17 4.13
CA PHE A 72 -14.46 -10.77 5.19
C PHE A 72 -13.93 -12.10 4.70
N MET A 73 -12.65 -12.38 4.93
CA MET A 73 -12.10 -13.71 4.67
C MET A 73 -12.96 -14.76 5.38
N HIS A 74 -13.42 -15.76 4.62
CA HIS A 74 -14.36 -16.82 5.05
C HIS A 74 -15.80 -16.38 5.34
N SER A 75 -16.23 -15.19 4.94
CA SER A 75 -17.66 -14.93 4.79
C SER A 75 -18.15 -15.45 3.44
N ASP A 76 -19.42 -15.85 3.35
CA ASP A 76 -20.10 -15.95 2.07
C ASP A 76 -20.34 -14.56 1.46
N ARG A 77 -20.93 -14.53 0.25
CA ARG A 77 -21.28 -13.29 -0.47
C ARG A 77 -22.38 -12.47 0.20
N GLU A 78 -22.92 -12.95 1.32
CA GLU A 78 -23.87 -12.21 2.14
C GLU A 78 -23.24 -11.77 3.47
N GLY A 79 -21.94 -12.01 3.67
CA GLY A 79 -21.21 -11.63 4.88
C GLY A 79 -21.38 -12.62 6.04
N ARG A 80 -21.93 -13.82 5.82
CA ARG A 80 -22.15 -14.83 6.86
C ARG A 80 -20.96 -15.76 6.97
N PHE A 81 -20.57 -16.12 8.19
CA PHE A 81 -19.47 -17.05 8.44
C PHE A 81 -19.99 -18.48 8.53
N PRO A 82 -19.56 -19.41 7.65
CA PRO A 82 -20.00 -20.80 7.66
C PRO A 82 -19.36 -21.60 8.80
N GLN A 83 -18.27 -21.10 9.37
CA GLN A 83 -17.60 -21.69 10.53
C GLN A 83 -18.09 -21.03 11.83
N PRO A 84 -18.20 -21.79 12.93
CA PRO A 84 -18.41 -21.23 14.26
C PRO A 84 -17.34 -20.17 14.63
N PRO A 85 -17.65 -19.22 15.53
CA PRO A 85 -16.66 -18.26 16.00
C PRO A 85 -15.54 -18.95 16.77
N ASN A 86 -14.34 -18.35 16.69
CA ASN A 86 -13.21 -18.71 17.55
C ASN A 86 -13.60 -18.53 19.02
N GLN A 87 -13.19 -19.44 19.90
CA GLN A 87 -13.45 -19.37 21.33
C GLN A 87 -12.16 -18.99 22.05
N VAL A 88 -12.16 -17.89 22.80
CA VAL A 88 -11.03 -17.48 23.65
C VAL A 88 -11.55 -17.39 25.08
N GLN A 89 -11.48 -18.50 25.80
CA GLN A 89 -12.14 -18.64 27.10
C GLN A 89 -11.29 -19.36 28.12
N HIS A 90 -11.53 -19.14 29.41
CA HIS A 90 -10.83 -19.86 30.48
C HIS A 90 -9.30 -19.69 30.45
N ASN A 91 -8.79 -18.58 29.93
CA ASN A 91 -7.37 -18.27 29.92
C ASN A 91 -6.99 -17.32 31.05
N ILE A 92 -5.70 -17.29 31.40
CA ILE A 92 -5.13 -16.32 32.34
C ILE A 92 -4.24 -15.36 31.54
N PHE A 93 -4.57 -14.07 31.59
CA PHE A 93 -3.80 -13.00 30.95
C PHE A 93 -3.17 -12.12 32.03
N TRP A 94 -1.86 -12.25 32.22
CA TRP A 94 -1.09 -11.45 33.16
C TRP A 94 -0.10 -10.56 32.43
N TYR A 95 -0.15 -9.25 32.70
CA TYR A 95 0.78 -8.28 32.13
C TYR A 95 0.84 -7.04 33.02
N LYS A 96 1.78 -6.13 32.72
CA LYS A 96 1.89 -4.84 33.42
C LYS A 96 2.31 -3.76 32.43
N GLY A 97 1.54 -2.68 32.38
CA GLY A 97 1.90 -1.49 31.60
C GLY A 97 0.69 -0.66 31.20
N LYS A 98 0.88 0.66 31.12
CA LYS A 98 -0.17 1.60 30.68
C LYS A 98 -0.35 1.63 29.16
N GLU A 99 0.63 1.14 28.41
CA GLU A 99 0.65 1.21 26.94
C GLU A 99 0.19 -0.08 26.27
N ARG A 100 0.10 -1.21 27.01
CA ARG A 100 -0.28 -2.52 26.49
C ARG A 100 -1.79 -2.74 26.59
N LYS A 101 -2.39 -3.23 25.49
CA LYS A 101 -3.80 -3.64 25.44
C LYS A 101 -3.93 -5.13 25.74
N LEU A 102 -5.06 -5.50 26.35
CA LEU A 102 -5.46 -6.90 26.50
C LEU A 102 -5.74 -7.52 25.13
N TYR A 103 -6.62 -6.88 24.37
CA TYR A 103 -6.97 -7.30 23.01
C TYR A 103 -6.70 -6.18 22.03
N SER A 104 -6.10 -6.51 20.89
CA SER A 104 -5.96 -5.58 19.77
C SER A 104 -6.25 -6.26 18.44
N SER A 105 -6.58 -5.44 17.44
CA SER A 105 -6.98 -5.92 16.13
C SER A 105 -6.35 -5.16 14.96
N GLY A 106 -6.43 -5.79 13.79
CA GLY A 106 -6.00 -5.26 12.51
C GLY A 106 -4.91 -6.11 11.85
N LEU A 107 -4.49 -5.79 10.63
CA LEU A 107 -3.24 -6.24 10.03
C LEU A 107 -2.96 -5.30 8.85
N TRP A 108 -1.73 -4.84 8.66
CA TRP A 108 -1.37 -3.96 7.51
C TRP A 108 -2.20 -2.67 7.37
N GLY A 109 -2.79 -2.17 8.47
CA GLY A 109 -3.66 -0.99 8.42
C GLY A 109 -5.10 -1.29 7.97
N HIS A 110 -5.48 -2.55 7.76
CA HIS A 110 -6.88 -2.99 7.69
C HIS A 110 -7.39 -3.20 9.11
N PRO A 111 -8.28 -2.35 9.62
CA PRO A 111 -8.55 -2.35 11.04
C PRO A 111 -9.75 -3.22 11.43
N GLU A 112 -10.18 -4.16 10.61
CA GLU A 112 -11.50 -4.77 10.83
C GLU A 112 -11.44 -5.98 11.76
N ALA A 113 -12.26 -5.94 12.82
CA ALA A 113 -12.60 -7.06 13.69
C ALA A 113 -14.12 -7.24 13.63
N HIS A 114 -14.60 -8.39 13.15
CA HIS A 114 -16.02 -8.71 13.17
C HIS A 114 -16.40 -9.36 14.51
N PRO A 115 -17.33 -8.78 15.29
CA PRO A 115 -17.66 -9.27 16.63
C PRO A 115 -18.18 -10.72 16.63
N ASP A 116 -18.87 -11.13 15.55
CA ASP A 116 -19.43 -12.48 15.46
C ASP A 116 -18.42 -13.59 15.11
N GLN A 117 -17.14 -13.27 14.89
CA GLN A 117 -16.13 -14.27 14.53
C GLN A 117 -15.29 -14.78 15.71
N ALA A 118 -15.39 -14.15 16.88
CA ALA A 118 -14.67 -14.60 18.07
C ALA A 118 -15.51 -14.35 19.32
N VAL A 119 -15.42 -15.25 20.28
CA VAL A 119 -16.04 -15.13 21.60
C VAL A 119 -14.96 -15.09 22.66
N PHE A 120 -14.79 -13.91 23.25
CA PHE A 120 -13.97 -13.73 24.45
C PHE A 120 -14.88 -13.78 25.67
N ASP A 121 -14.68 -14.74 26.57
CA ASP A 121 -15.43 -14.78 27.84
C ASP A 121 -14.74 -15.66 28.88
N ARG A 122 -15.09 -15.49 30.16
CA ARG A 122 -14.59 -16.34 31.26
C ARG A 122 -13.06 -16.42 31.34
N ASN A 123 -12.37 -15.33 31.04
CA ASN A 123 -10.93 -15.21 31.20
C ASN A 123 -10.60 -14.54 32.54
N LEU A 124 -9.45 -14.89 33.12
CA LEU A 124 -8.88 -14.15 34.25
C LEU A 124 -7.85 -13.16 33.73
N ILE A 125 -8.02 -11.87 34.05
CA ILE A 125 -7.23 -10.78 33.48
C ILE A 125 -6.55 -10.01 34.62
N TRP A 126 -5.26 -9.72 34.47
CA TRP A 126 -4.53 -8.90 35.44
C TRP A 126 -3.49 -8.01 34.75
N ASN A 127 -3.73 -6.69 34.75
CA ASN A 127 -2.76 -5.68 34.28
C ASN A 127 -1.94 -5.10 35.45
N GLY A 128 -1.45 -5.94 36.36
CA GLY A 128 -0.66 -5.50 37.51
C GLY A 128 -1.36 -4.46 38.40
N GLY A 129 -2.69 -4.56 38.53
CA GLY A 129 -3.54 -3.61 39.24
C GLY A 129 -3.88 -2.31 38.50
N SER A 130 -3.38 -2.12 37.27
CA SER A 130 -3.73 -0.98 36.41
C SER A 130 -5.03 -1.25 35.62
N PRO A 131 -5.67 -0.21 35.06
CA PRO A 131 -6.83 -0.38 34.18
C PRO A 131 -6.51 -1.27 32.97
N VAL A 132 -7.50 -2.04 32.54
CA VAL A 132 -7.42 -2.90 31.36
C VAL A 132 -7.91 -2.13 30.13
N VAL A 133 -7.04 -2.01 29.12
CA VAL A 133 -7.33 -1.36 27.84
C VAL A 133 -7.62 -2.40 26.78
N VAL A 134 -8.60 -2.13 25.92
CA VAL A 134 -8.95 -2.96 24.75
C VAL A 134 -8.83 -2.08 23.49
N ALA A 135 -8.57 -2.68 22.33
CA ALA A 135 -8.43 -2.01 21.03
C ALA A 135 -8.92 -2.91 19.88
N MET A 136 -10.13 -3.43 20.03
CA MET A 136 -10.80 -4.34 19.08
C MET A 136 -11.68 -3.60 18.05
N ASP A 137 -11.43 -2.31 17.80
CA ASP A 137 -12.21 -1.51 16.85
C ASP A 137 -11.42 -0.30 16.31
N PRO A 138 -11.41 -0.06 14.98
CA PRO A 138 -10.73 1.07 14.32
C PRO A 138 -11.19 2.43 14.80
N LYS A 139 -12.47 2.50 15.19
CA LYS A 139 -13.15 3.74 15.56
C LYS A 139 -13.01 4.05 17.05
N HIS A 140 -12.13 3.34 17.76
CA HIS A 140 -11.85 3.56 19.17
C HIS A 140 -13.12 3.43 20.05
N ARG A 141 -14.08 2.57 19.71
CA ARG A 141 -15.29 2.38 20.53
C ARG A 141 -15.05 1.60 21.83
N TYR A 142 -13.94 0.84 21.92
CA TYR A 142 -13.69 -0.10 23.00
C TYR A 142 -12.38 0.17 23.73
N GLU A 143 -12.14 1.41 24.20
CA GLU A 143 -10.87 1.80 24.84
C GLU A 143 -10.69 1.30 26.29
N SER A 144 -11.65 0.54 26.82
CA SER A 144 -11.57 -0.08 28.15
C SER A 144 -12.29 -1.43 28.17
N LEU A 145 -11.96 -2.27 29.16
CA LEU A 145 -12.67 -3.54 29.35
C LEU A 145 -14.18 -3.35 29.60
N ASP A 146 -14.59 -2.28 30.29
CA ASP A 146 -16.00 -2.02 30.53
C ASP A 146 -16.72 -1.56 29.26
N ALA A 147 -16.09 -0.71 28.44
CA ALA A 147 -16.63 -0.33 27.13
C ALA A 147 -16.74 -1.55 26.21
N TRP A 148 -15.73 -2.43 26.24
CA TRP A 148 -15.75 -3.71 25.54
C TRP A 148 -16.94 -4.58 25.97
N ARG A 149 -17.10 -4.81 27.27
CA ARG A 149 -18.23 -5.60 27.82
C ARG A 149 -19.58 -5.06 27.42
N GLN A 150 -19.77 -3.75 27.54
CA GLN A 150 -21.07 -3.11 27.29
C GLN A 150 -21.39 -3.06 25.80
N GLY A 151 -20.42 -2.71 24.96
CA GLY A 151 -20.65 -2.44 23.55
C GLY A 151 -20.44 -3.62 22.62
N SER A 152 -19.84 -4.72 23.09
CA SER A 152 -19.66 -5.96 22.31
C SER A 152 -20.39 -7.17 22.91
N GLY A 153 -20.64 -7.18 24.22
CA GLY A 153 -21.22 -8.32 24.93
C GLY A 153 -20.21 -9.41 25.32
N HIS A 154 -18.94 -9.26 25.00
CA HIS A 154 -17.86 -10.17 25.40
C HIS A 154 -17.36 -9.91 26.84
N ASP A 155 -16.61 -10.86 27.39
CA ASP A 155 -15.96 -10.80 28.70
C ASP A 155 -16.89 -10.43 29.87
N ARG A 156 -18.20 -10.68 29.73
CA ARG A 156 -19.20 -10.41 30.77
C ARG A 156 -18.99 -11.27 31.99
N ASN A 157 -18.40 -12.46 31.81
CA ASN A 157 -18.08 -13.41 32.87
C ASN A 157 -16.57 -13.52 33.14
N SER A 158 -15.75 -12.69 32.48
CA SER A 158 -14.32 -12.59 32.76
C SER A 158 -14.07 -11.80 34.04
N VAL A 159 -13.04 -12.17 34.79
CA VAL A 159 -12.72 -11.59 36.10
C VAL A 159 -11.41 -10.82 36.01
N VAL A 160 -11.34 -9.63 36.63
CA VAL A 160 -10.09 -8.88 36.78
C VAL A 160 -9.58 -9.07 38.21
N ALA A 161 -8.58 -9.94 38.38
CA ALA A 161 -7.98 -10.23 39.68
C ALA A 161 -6.59 -10.86 39.50
N ASP A 162 -5.76 -10.75 40.53
CA ASP A 162 -4.46 -11.42 40.58
C ASP A 162 -4.63 -12.95 40.50
N PRO A 163 -3.93 -13.66 39.59
CA PRO A 163 -4.02 -15.11 39.48
C PRO A 163 -3.42 -15.88 40.65
N LEU A 164 -2.69 -15.24 41.56
CA LEU A 164 -2.06 -15.89 42.71
C LEU A 164 -1.08 -17.00 42.28
N PHE A 165 -0.13 -16.64 41.40
CA PHE A 165 1.00 -17.51 41.07
C PHE A 165 1.84 -17.84 42.32
N VAL A 166 2.44 -19.03 42.37
CA VAL A 166 3.27 -19.50 43.49
C VAL A 166 4.54 -18.65 43.64
N ASP A 167 5.31 -18.47 42.57
CA ASP A 167 6.48 -17.59 42.54
C ASP A 167 6.73 -17.07 41.12
N MET A 168 6.08 -15.96 40.79
CA MET A 168 6.22 -15.34 39.48
C MET A 168 7.66 -14.86 39.19
N ALA A 169 8.39 -14.38 40.21
CA ALA A 169 9.74 -13.86 40.02
C ALA A 169 10.74 -14.98 39.72
N GLY A 170 10.47 -16.19 40.22
CA GLY A 170 11.20 -17.43 39.93
C GLY A 170 10.72 -18.20 38.70
N ASP A 171 9.81 -17.65 37.88
CA ASP A 171 9.15 -18.32 36.75
C ASP A 171 8.29 -19.53 37.13
N ASP A 172 7.77 -19.56 38.36
CA ASP A 172 6.81 -20.55 38.84
C ASP A 172 5.38 -20.02 38.71
N TYR A 173 4.78 -20.32 37.56
CA TYR A 173 3.42 -19.91 37.21
C TYR A 173 2.34 -20.89 37.70
N ARG A 174 2.69 -21.82 38.59
CA ARG A 174 1.68 -22.66 39.25
C ARG A 174 0.71 -21.78 40.03
N LEU A 175 -0.55 -22.19 40.09
CA LEU A 175 -1.61 -21.44 40.76
C LEU A 175 -1.78 -21.94 42.19
N ARG A 176 -1.93 -21.01 43.14
CA ARG A 176 -2.31 -21.35 44.51
C ARG A 176 -3.75 -21.90 44.55
N PRO A 177 -4.11 -22.76 45.52
CA PRO A 177 -5.44 -23.38 45.60
C PRO A 177 -6.61 -22.40 45.68
N ASP A 178 -6.36 -21.18 46.16
CA ASP A 178 -7.33 -20.09 46.31
C ASP A 178 -7.36 -19.13 45.10
N SER A 179 -6.71 -19.48 43.98
CA SER A 179 -6.69 -18.67 42.77
C SER A 179 -8.10 -18.37 42.22
N PRO A 180 -8.40 -17.12 41.84
CA PRO A 180 -9.66 -16.78 41.17
C PRO A 180 -9.79 -17.41 39.78
N ALA A 181 -8.71 -17.95 39.21
CA ALA A 181 -8.73 -18.61 37.91
C ALA A 181 -9.71 -19.80 37.87
N TYR A 182 -9.80 -20.55 38.97
CA TYR A 182 -10.74 -21.67 39.07
C TYR A 182 -12.20 -21.21 39.00
N GLY A 183 -12.49 -20.00 39.50
CA GLY A 183 -13.83 -19.40 39.45
C GLY A 183 -14.28 -19.03 38.03
N VAL A 184 -13.34 -18.73 37.13
CA VAL A 184 -13.64 -18.53 35.71
C VAL A 184 -13.62 -19.84 34.91
N GLY A 185 -13.34 -20.99 35.53
CA GLY A 185 -13.39 -22.31 34.88
C GLY A 185 -12.05 -22.87 34.42
N PHE A 186 -10.93 -22.21 34.76
CA PHE A 186 -9.59 -22.74 34.49
C PHE A 186 -9.41 -24.10 35.18
N LYS A 187 -8.83 -25.07 34.46
CA LYS A 187 -8.45 -26.40 34.92
C LYS A 187 -7.01 -26.38 35.40
N ASP A 188 -6.80 -26.86 36.63
CA ASP A 188 -5.47 -26.92 37.23
C ASP A 188 -4.51 -27.73 36.36
N ILE A 189 -3.37 -27.12 35.99
CA ILE A 189 -2.28 -27.72 35.23
C ILE A 189 -1.00 -27.88 36.06
N ASN A 190 -1.04 -27.59 37.37
CA ASN A 190 0.15 -27.56 38.23
C ASN A 190 0.95 -28.86 38.18
N ALA A 191 0.26 -30.02 38.23
CA ALA A 191 0.90 -31.34 38.17
C ALA A 191 1.44 -31.68 36.76
N GLU A 192 0.90 -31.06 35.71
CA GLU A 192 1.36 -31.25 34.34
C GLU A 192 2.61 -30.41 34.04
N LEU A 193 2.73 -29.23 34.65
CA LEU A 193 3.91 -28.36 34.51
C LEU A 193 5.19 -29.05 34.97
N ASP A 194 5.13 -29.92 35.98
CA ASP A 194 6.26 -30.73 36.43
C ASP A 194 6.76 -31.72 35.35
N LYS A 195 5.92 -32.03 34.35
CA LYS A 195 6.25 -32.91 33.22
C LYS A 195 6.77 -32.13 32.01
N VAL A 196 6.66 -30.80 32.00
CA VAL A 196 7.09 -29.94 30.89
C VAL A 196 8.62 -29.80 30.90
N GLY A 197 9.23 -30.07 29.76
CA GLY A 197 10.67 -29.93 29.55
C GLY A 197 11.27 -31.10 28.78
N PRO A 198 12.60 -31.14 28.62
CA PRO A 198 13.27 -32.27 28.00
C PRO A 198 13.04 -33.54 28.82
N TYR A 199 12.60 -34.60 28.16
CA TYR A 199 12.40 -35.93 28.74
C TYR A 199 13.15 -36.99 27.92
N ALA A 200 13.46 -38.12 28.55
CA ALA A 200 14.11 -39.26 27.89
C ALA A 200 13.19 -39.81 26.79
N SER A 201 13.66 -39.82 25.53
CA SER A 201 12.89 -40.31 24.39
C SER A 201 13.83 -41.02 23.40
N PRO A 202 13.45 -42.19 22.85
CA PRO A 202 14.20 -42.86 21.79
C PRO A 202 14.39 -42.02 20.52
N GLN A 203 13.54 -41.00 20.30
CA GLN A 203 13.59 -40.10 19.14
C GLN A 203 14.58 -38.94 19.33
N ARG A 204 15.18 -38.77 20.52
CA ARG A 204 16.20 -37.75 20.75
C ARG A 204 17.56 -38.25 20.31
N ALA A 205 18.29 -37.39 19.60
CA ALA A 205 19.67 -37.68 19.18
C ALA A 205 20.65 -37.88 20.36
N SER A 206 20.36 -37.30 21.53
CA SER A 206 21.18 -37.46 22.73
C SER A 206 20.34 -37.40 24.01
N TRP A 207 20.67 -38.26 24.98
CA TRP A 207 20.16 -38.20 26.36
C TRP A 207 21.16 -38.84 27.33
N PRO A 208 21.42 -38.25 28.52
CA PRO A 208 20.94 -36.97 29.01
C PRO A 208 21.59 -35.79 28.29
N LEU A 209 20.97 -34.60 28.37
CA LEU A 209 21.58 -33.37 27.84
C LEU A 209 22.80 -32.99 28.69
N THR A 210 24.00 -33.05 28.12
CA THR A 210 25.28 -32.83 28.85
C THR A 210 25.89 -31.44 28.69
N ASN A 211 25.48 -30.64 27.69
CA ASN A 211 25.96 -29.27 27.47
C ASN A 211 24.95 -28.23 27.97
N ARG A 212 25.12 -27.81 29.23
CA ARG A 212 24.37 -26.68 29.83
C ARG A 212 25.18 -25.40 29.75
N THR A 213 25.11 -24.73 28.62
CA THR A 213 25.12 -23.27 28.59
C THR A 213 24.08 -22.89 27.58
N VAL A 214 22.81 -22.99 27.98
CA VAL A 214 21.76 -22.25 27.27
C VAL A 214 22.03 -20.80 27.70
N PRO A 215 22.45 -19.89 26.80
CA PRO A 215 22.42 -18.48 27.14
C PRO A 215 20.95 -18.22 27.52
N ARG A 216 20.66 -17.90 28.78
CA ARG A 216 19.39 -17.26 29.07
C ARG A 216 19.47 -15.94 28.33
N GLU A 217 18.80 -15.85 27.19
CA GLU A 217 18.62 -14.59 26.49
C GLU A 217 18.00 -13.67 27.53
N VAL A 218 18.75 -12.66 27.99
CA VAL A 218 18.16 -11.55 28.73
C VAL A 218 17.31 -10.86 27.68
N PRO A 219 15.96 -10.91 27.77
CA PRO A 219 15.13 -10.24 26.79
C PRO A 219 15.50 -8.77 26.85
N LEU A 220 16.12 -8.26 25.79
CA LEU A 220 16.27 -6.83 25.62
C LEU A 220 14.87 -6.30 25.34
N VAL A 221 14.15 -5.94 26.39
CA VAL A 221 12.92 -5.15 26.28
C VAL A 221 13.37 -3.76 25.87
N PHE A 222 13.47 -3.52 24.56
CA PHE A 222 13.54 -2.17 24.06
C PHE A 222 12.14 -1.56 24.25
N PRO A 223 11.97 -0.46 24.99
CA PRO A 223 10.77 0.35 24.85
C PRO A 223 10.79 0.90 23.42
N TYR A 224 10.26 0.15 22.48
CA TYR A 224 10.09 0.60 21.12
C TYR A 224 8.86 1.51 21.09
N SER A 225 9.00 2.72 21.64
CA SER A 225 8.30 3.82 21.02
C SER A 225 8.96 3.97 19.66
N LYS A 226 8.24 3.71 18.56
CA LYS A 226 8.72 4.14 17.24
C LYS A 226 9.03 5.63 17.41
N PRO A 227 10.30 6.08 17.40
CA PRO A 227 10.57 7.49 17.48
C PRO A 227 9.78 8.14 16.32
N PRO A 228 9.01 9.19 16.59
CA PRO A 228 8.18 9.77 15.57
C PRO A 228 9.05 10.16 14.38
N ARG A 229 8.78 9.53 13.25
CA ARG A 229 9.54 9.77 12.03
C ARG A 229 9.36 11.23 11.62
N PRO A 230 10.44 11.91 11.19
CA PRO A 230 10.31 13.23 10.61
C PRO A 230 9.34 13.17 9.42
N LEU A 231 8.62 14.27 9.20
CA LEU A 231 7.92 14.52 7.96
C LEU A 231 8.98 14.96 6.95
N VAL A 232 9.20 14.14 5.93
CA VAL A 232 10.11 14.44 4.82
C VAL A 232 9.34 14.14 3.54
N ASP A 233 9.08 15.16 2.74
CA ASP A 233 8.28 15.05 1.51
C ASP A 233 8.77 16.08 0.48
N GLY A 234 9.48 15.62 -0.55
CA GLY A 234 9.75 16.38 -1.77
C GLY A 234 8.70 16.13 -2.84
N PHE A 235 7.55 15.51 -2.49
CA PHE A 235 6.42 15.26 -3.39
C PHE A 235 6.71 14.28 -4.54
N GLU A 236 7.89 13.64 -4.55
CA GLU A 236 8.33 12.72 -5.59
C GLU A 236 7.69 11.33 -5.56
N LEU A 237 7.21 10.92 -4.39
CA LEU A 237 6.66 9.58 -4.15
C LEU A 237 5.17 9.49 -4.47
N VAL A 238 4.52 10.64 -4.64
CA VAL A 238 3.12 10.72 -5.03
C VAL A 238 3.04 11.12 -6.47
N ARG A 239 2.08 10.50 -7.16
CA ARG A 239 1.88 10.76 -8.56
C ARG A 239 1.27 12.15 -8.81
N ALA A 240 1.74 12.85 -9.85
CA ALA A 240 1.15 14.11 -10.32
C ALA A 240 -0.39 14.05 -10.42
N GLY A 241 -1.04 15.13 -9.98
CA GLY A 241 -2.47 15.26 -9.74
C GLY A 241 -2.92 14.76 -8.36
N GLY A 242 -2.05 14.06 -7.62
CA GLY A 242 -2.31 13.60 -6.26
C GLY A 242 -2.13 14.70 -5.20
N VAL A 243 -2.36 14.33 -3.94
CA VAL A 243 -2.20 15.20 -2.78
C VAL A 243 -1.07 14.68 -1.87
N PRO A 244 -0.44 15.53 -1.04
CA PRO A 244 0.65 15.13 -0.16
C PRO A 244 0.29 13.97 0.77
N MET A 245 1.24 13.06 1.01
CA MET A 245 1.02 11.90 1.87
C MET A 245 0.82 12.36 3.32
N ARG A 246 -0.09 11.68 4.04
CA ARG A 246 -0.35 11.91 5.48
C ARG A 246 -0.87 13.32 5.82
N ALA A 247 -1.19 14.11 4.81
CA ALA A 247 -1.84 15.39 4.97
C ALA A 247 -3.35 15.28 4.76
N LYS A 248 -4.10 16.18 5.38
CA LYS A 248 -5.48 16.46 4.99
C LYS A 248 -5.48 17.71 4.13
N VAL A 249 -6.19 17.63 3.02
CA VAL A 249 -6.28 18.70 2.03
C VAL A 249 -7.72 19.21 2.00
N ASN A 250 -7.89 20.53 1.90
CA ASN A 250 -9.19 21.15 1.67
C ASN A 250 -9.05 22.35 0.74
N ASP A 251 -9.58 22.21 -0.46
CA ASP A 251 -9.72 23.25 -1.49
C ASP A 251 -11.19 23.63 -1.76
N GLU A 252 -12.11 23.10 -0.93
CA GLU A 252 -13.57 23.18 -1.05
C GLU A 252 -14.13 22.77 -2.43
N GLY A 253 -13.36 22.01 -3.22
CA GLY A 253 -13.70 21.64 -4.59
C GLY A 253 -13.75 22.81 -5.57
N ARG A 254 -13.23 23.99 -5.20
CA ARG A 254 -13.19 25.20 -6.04
C ARG A 254 -11.76 25.68 -6.31
N GLY A 255 -10.87 25.57 -5.32
CA GLY A 255 -9.43 25.72 -5.51
C GLY A 255 -8.78 24.45 -6.09
N LEU A 256 -7.45 24.40 -6.06
CA LEU A 256 -6.67 23.20 -6.35
C LEU A 256 -5.52 23.10 -5.37
N ILE A 257 -5.33 21.93 -4.79
CA ILE A 257 -4.06 21.52 -4.17
C ILE A 257 -3.66 20.21 -4.82
N ALA A 258 -2.58 20.23 -5.58
CA ALA A 258 -2.13 19.04 -6.29
C ALA A 258 -0.63 19.04 -6.52
N ILE A 259 -0.06 17.85 -6.52
CA ILE A 259 1.33 17.62 -6.91
C ILE A 259 1.43 17.75 -8.43
N THR A 260 2.40 18.51 -8.92
CA THR A 260 2.54 18.85 -10.34
C THR A 260 4.01 18.80 -10.78
N PRO A 261 4.29 18.44 -12.05
CA PRO A 261 5.63 18.60 -12.62
C PRO A 261 5.94 20.03 -13.06
N ASP A 262 5.03 20.98 -12.85
CA ASP A 262 5.21 22.36 -13.29
C ASP A 262 6.18 23.12 -12.36
N GLU A 263 7.40 23.35 -12.85
CA GLU A 263 8.42 24.20 -12.23
C GLU A 263 8.85 23.78 -10.80
N PRO A 264 9.20 22.50 -10.55
CA PRO A 264 9.65 22.07 -9.23
C PRO A 264 10.95 22.78 -8.82
N ALA A 265 11.18 22.92 -7.51
CA ALA A 265 12.42 23.50 -6.99
C ALA A 265 13.60 22.56 -7.25
N SER A 266 13.35 21.26 -7.14
CA SER A 266 14.26 20.18 -7.49
C SER A 266 13.47 18.92 -7.86
N GLY A 267 14.13 17.89 -8.40
CA GLY A 267 13.43 16.67 -8.77
C GLY A 267 12.48 16.88 -9.97
N ARG A 268 11.35 16.18 -9.96
CA ARG A 268 10.38 16.11 -11.05
C ARG A 268 9.08 16.80 -10.73
N GLN A 269 8.72 16.96 -9.45
CA GLN A 269 7.38 17.41 -9.05
C GLN A 269 7.43 18.25 -7.77
N CYS A 270 6.49 19.17 -7.63
CA CYS A 270 6.29 19.98 -6.42
C CYS A 270 4.80 20.04 -6.07
N LEU A 271 4.47 20.57 -4.90
CA LEU A 271 3.09 20.79 -4.49
C LEU A 271 2.62 22.19 -4.94
N ARG A 272 1.57 22.24 -5.76
CA ARG A 272 0.98 23.48 -6.26
C ARG A 272 -0.35 23.77 -5.57
N PHE A 273 -0.50 25.03 -5.17
CA PHE A 273 -1.74 25.61 -4.69
C PHE A 273 -2.31 26.55 -5.76
N VAL A 274 -3.60 26.43 -6.04
CA VAL A 274 -4.37 27.41 -6.81
C VAL A 274 -5.59 27.81 -5.98
N ASP A 275 -5.65 29.08 -5.63
CA ASP A 275 -6.79 29.63 -4.92
C ASP A 275 -7.96 29.91 -5.89
N ALA A 276 -9.14 30.17 -5.35
CA ALA A 276 -10.34 30.48 -6.09
C ALA A 276 -11.13 31.61 -5.42
N PRO A 277 -11.84 32.44 -6.21
CA PRO A 277 -12.82 33.35 -5.62
C PRO A 277 -13.91 32.56 -4.88
N ASP A 278 -14.47 33.17 -3.83
CA ASP A 278 -15.64 32.67 -3.09
C ASP A 278 -15.45 31.33 -2.35
N LEU A 279 -14.25 31.03 -1.85
CA LEU A 279 -14.07 29.99 -0.84
C LEU A 279 -14.82 30.39 0.45
N GLN A 280 -15.51 29.42 1.06
CA GLN A 280 -16.32 29.64 2.27
C GLN A 280 -15.44 30.02 3.45
N HIS A 281 -14.23 29.48 3.49
CA HIS A 281 -13.27 29.76 4.54
C HIS A 281 -12.06 30.53 4.00
N PRO A 282 -11.68 31.64 4.65
CA PRO A 282 -10.55 32.49 4.22
C PRO A 282 -9.16 31.86 4.45
N TYR A 283 -9.12 30.64 4.99
CA TYR A 283 -7.92 29.81 5.15
C TYR A 283 -7.95 28.60 4.21
N ASN A 284 -8.82 28.61 3.18
CA ASN A 284 -8.78 27.63 2.11
C ASN A 284 -8.25 28.33 0.84
N PRO A 285 -7.55 27.60 -0.05
CA PRO A 285 -7.15 26.20 0.07
C PRO A 285 -6.03 25.98 1.11
N HIS A 286 -6.10 24.89 1.89
CA HIS A 286 -5.01 24.49 2.81
C HIS A 286 -4.68 23.00 2.83
N VAL A 287 -3.47 22.74 3.30
CA VAL A 287 -2.94 21.42 3.68
C VAL A 287 -2.64 21.43 5.19
N GLU A 288 -3.10 20.42 5.91
CA GLU A 288 -2.78 20.22 7.33
C GLU A 288 -2.15 18.86 7.61
N TYR A 289 -1.17 18.84 8.52
CA TYR A 289 -0.52 17.64 9.03
C TYR A 289 -0.78 17.52 10.54
N ARG A 290 -1.37 16.39 10.96
CA ARG A 290 -1.60 16.03 12.37
C ARG A 290 -0.81 14.76 12.68
N LEU A 291 0.47 14.94 12.98
CA LEU A 291 1.41 13.85 13.26
C LEU A 291 1.83 13.90 14.73
N PRO A 292 2.25 12.77 15.33
CA PRO A 292 2.80 12.76 16.68
C PRO A 292 4.23 13.33 16.68
N PHE A 293 4.40 14.63 16.48
CA PHE A 293 5.72 15.26 16.40
C PHE A 293 6.51 15.09 17.72
N PRO A 294 7.85 14.94 17.67
CA PRO A 294 8.66 14.80 18.88
C PRO A 294 8.70 16.09 19.70
N THR A 295 8.91 15.97 21.01
CA THR A 295 9.35 17.09 21.85
C THR A 295 10.88 17.24 21.76
N GLY A 296 11.40 18.39 22.18
CA GLY A 296 12.81 18.76 22.07
C GLY A 296 13.08 19.76 20.96
N LYS A 297 14.32 19.80 20.47
CA LYS A 297 14.72 20.68 19.36
C LYS A 297 14.17 20.15 18.04
N LEU A 298 13.49 21.01 17.31
CA LEU A 298 12.88 20.72 16.02
C LEU A 298 13.47 21.62 14.94
N HIS A 299 13.62 21.05 13.76
CA HIS A 299 13.97 21.77 12.54
C HIS A 299 12.85 21.58 11.51
N PHE A 300 12.56 22.67 10.83
CA PHE A 300 11.67 22.74 9.68
C PHE A 300 12.43 23.36 8.50
N SER A 301 12.24 22.82 7.31
CA SER A 301 12.60 23.51 6.07
C SER A 301 11.58 23.26 4.97
N ILE A 302 11.45 24.23 4.07
CA ILE A 302 10.67 24.08 2.83
C ILE A 302 11.23 25.02 1.76
N ASP A 303 11.17 24.60 0.51
CA ASP A 303 11.32 25.49 -0.64
C ASP A 303 9.95 26.04 -1.02
N ALA A 304 9.88 27.34 -1.33
CA ALA A 304 8.63 27.99 -1.72
C ALA A 304 8.85 28.92 -2.91
N MET A 305 7.81 29.07 -3.74
CA MET A 305 7.75 30.05 -4.81
C MET A 305 6.35 30.64 -4.88
N ASN A 306 6.26 31.97 -4.83
CA ASN A 306 5.03 32.67 -5.16
C ASN A 306 4.98 32.95 -6.66
N SER A 307 3.86 32.70 -7.35
CA SER A 307 3.81 32.80 -8.82
C SER A 307 4.08 34.22 -9.32
N ALA A 308 4.88 34.35 -10.39
CA ALA A 308 5.09 35.64 -11.07
C ALA A 308 3.80 36.20 -11.70
N ASP A 309 2.96 35.33 -12.26
CA ASP A 309 1.77 35.73 -13.03
C ASP A 309 0.55 35.96 -12.16
N ALA A 310 0.40 35.19 -11.08
CA ALA A 310 -0.77 35.23 -10.21
C ALA A 310 -0.37 35.04 -8.74
N PRO A 311 0.40 35.96 -8.14
CA PRO A 311 0.96 35.78 -6.81
C PRO A 311 -0.13 35.71 -5.74
N ALA A 312 0.03 34.76 -4.82
CA ALA A 312 -0.85 34.54 -3.69
C ALA A 312 -0.46 35.36 -2.46
N ASP A 313 -1.46 35.56 -1.61
CA ASP A 313 -1.25 35.79 -0.19
C ASP A 313 -1.32 34.44 0.52
N TRP A 314 -0.20 33.97 1.05
CA TRP A 314 -0.08 32.62 1.60
C TRP A 314 0.72 32.62 2.90
N TYR A 315 0.44 31.67 3.77
CA TYR A 315 1.08 31.58 5.08
C TYR A 315 1.26 30.13 5.54
N MET A 316 2.18 29.98 6.49
CA MET A 316 2.45 28.72 7.17
C MET A 316 2.37 28.92 8.67
N GLU A 317 1.75 27.95 9.35
CA GLU A 317 1.44 28.08 10.78
C GLU A 317 1.67 26.76 11.52
N PHE A 318 2.24 26.87 12.71
CA PHE A 318 2.52 25.76 13.62
C PHE A 318 1.59 25.90 14.83
N ARG A 319 0.86 24.84 15.18
CA ARG A 319 -0.20 24.91 16.20
C ARG A 319 -0.09 23.81 17.26
N ASP A 320 -0.55 24.19 18.44
CA ASP A 320 -0.78 23.33 19.58
C ASP A 320 -2.30 23.23 19.85
N TRP A 321 -2.82 22.01 19.82
CA TRP A 321 -4.25 21.66 19.94
C TRP A 321 -4.56 20.81 21.17
N ARG A 322 -3.78 20.91 22.25
CA ARG A 322 -4.02 20.15 23.50
C ARG A 322 -5.21 20.66 24.34
N GLY A 323 -6.27 21.11 23.68
CA GLY A 323 -7.51 21.62 24.28
C GLY A 323 -7.90 23.01 23.75
N LYS A 324 -6.96 23.96 23.74
CA LYS A 324 -7.12 25.30 23.16
C LYS A 324 -6.07 25.52 22.09
N LEU A 325 -6.43 26.25 21.03
CA LEU A 325 -5.51 26.65 19.98
C LEU A 325 -4.47 27.63 20.52
N HIS A 326 -3.19 27.26 20.39
CA HIS A 326 -2.06 28.16 20.54
C HIS A 326 -1.20 28.13 19.28
N VAL A 327 -0.69 29.29 18.88
CA VAL A 327 0.08 29.46 17.63
C VAL A 327 1.56 29.65 17.95
N GLY A 328 2.41 28.86 17.31
CA GLY A 328 3.86 28.88 17.47
C GLY A 328 4.53 29.79 16.43
N PRO A 329 5.61 29.32 15.78
CA PRO A 329 6.22 29.99 14.64
C PRO A 329 5.23 30.20 13.48
N THR A 330 5.37 31.30 12.76
CA THR A 330 4.58 31.64 11.57
C THR A 330 5.39 32.46 10.58
N PHE A 331 5.07 32.32 9.30
CA PHE A 331 5.52 33.23 8.26
C PHE A 331 4.51 33.31 7.11
N ARG A 332 4.61 34.38 6.33
CA ARG A 332 3.66 34.75 5.27
C ARG A 332 4.40 35.34 4.07
N GLY A 333 4.01 34.93 2.88
CA GLY A 333 4.40 35.54 1.61
C GLY A 333 3.24 36.33 1.02
N GLY A 334 3.44 37.63 0.81
CA GLY A 334 2.44 38.51 0.23
C GLY A 334 2.54 38.60 -1.30
N PRO A 335 1.46 39.04 -1.97
CA PRO A 335 1.41 39.12 -3.43
C PRO A 335 2.35 40.17 -4.02
N ASP A 336 2.77 41.15 -3.22
CA ASP A 336 3.73 42.19 -3.56
C ASP A 336 5.20 41.78 -3.31
N GLY A 337 5.44 40.48 -3.08
CA GLY A 337 6.73 39.90 -2.75
C GLY A 337 7.19 40.15 -1.31
N SER A 338 6.35 40.71 -0.43
CA SER A 338 6.69 40.81 1.00
C SER A 338 6.82 39.42 1.63
N PHE A 339 7.83 39.24 2.49
CA PHE A 339 7.98 38.06 3.33
C PHE A 339 7.98 38.52 4.78
N ALA A 340 6.99 38.07 5.55
CA ALA A 340 6.76 38.47 6.93
C ALA A 340 6.83 37.27 7.88
N VAL A 341 7.23 37.54 9.13
CA VAL A 341 7.36 36.55 10.21
C VAL A 341 6.55 36.97 11.43
N GLY A 342 6.05 35.99 12.19
CA GLY A 342 5.18 36.24 13.33
C GLY A 342 3.76 36.67 12.94
N GLY A 343 2.92 36.88 13.96
CA GLY A 343 1.48 37.10 13.80
C GLY A 343 0.69 35.78 13.70
N THR A 344 -0.62 35.90 13.74
CA THR A 344 -1.59 34.82 13.51
C THR A 344 -2.37 35.06 12.22
N PHE A 345 -3.14 34.06 11.79
CA PHE A 345 -4.14 34.22 10.74
C PHE A 345 -4.93 35.54 10.88
N GLY A 346 -4.92 36.36 9.82
CA GLY A 346 -5.61 37.66 9.77
C GLY A 346 -4.87 38.84 10.43
N SER A 347 -3.61 38.69 10.83
CA SER A 347 -2.78 39.78 11.34
C SER A 347 -1.52 39.97 10.48
N ASP A 348 -1.10 41.23 10.35
CA ASP A 348 0.11 41.58 9.61
C ASP A 348 1.31 41.42 10.53
N GLY A 349 2.03 40.29 10.38
CA GLY A 349 3.31 40.04 11.01
C GLY A 349 4.38 41.08 10.64
N THR A 350 5.63 40.86 11.04
CA THR A 350 6.72 41.79 10.71
C THR A 350 7.34 41.43 9.36
N THR A 351 7.28 42.33 8.37
CA THR A 351 7.98 42.14 7.08
C THR A 351 9.49 42.19 7.30
N VAL A 352 10.20 41.14 6.88
CA VAL A 352 11.65 41.00 7.06
C VAL A 352 12.43 40.93 5.74
N ALA A 353 11.76 40.62 4.62
CA ALA A 353 12.38 40.58 3.31
C ALA A 353 11.39 40.91 2.18
N LYS A 354 11.95 41.21 1.01
CA LYS A 354 11.24 41.34 -0.27
C LYS A 354 11.80 40.34 -1.27
N ILE A 355 11.00 39.35 -1.65
CA ILE A 355 11.37 38.25 -2.55
C ILE A 355 10.60 38.45 -3.87
N PRO A 356 11.27 38.51 -5.03
CA PRO A 356 10.57 38.62 -6.31
C PRO A 356 9.68 37.40 -6.55
N ASN A 357 8.45 37.62 -6.98
CA ASN A 357 7.58 36.54 -7.43
C ASN A 357 8.23 35.79 -8.61
N GLY A 358 7.99 34.49 -8.74
CA GLY A 358 8.66 33.60 -9.68
C GLY A 358 10.05 33.12 -9.25
N THR A 359 10.49 33.47 -8.04
CA THR A 359 11.78 33.02 -7.50
C THR A 359 11.56 31.94 -6.44
N TRP A 360 12.17 30.77 -6.63
CA TRP A 360 12.28 29.75 -5.57
C TRP A 360 13.23 30.21 -4.47
N PHE A 361 12.86 29.96 -3.21
CA PHE A 361 13.70 30.26 -2.05
C PHE A 361 13.44 29.24 -0.94
N THR A 362 14.43 29.04 -0.07
CA THR A 362 14.32 28.11 1.07
C THR A 362 14.03 28.88 2.35
N VAL A 363 13.03 28.42 3.11
CA VAL A 363 12.76 28.87 4.48
C VAL A 363 13.12 27.75 5.44
N GLY A 364 13.93 28.07 6.45
CA GLY A 364 14.24 27.15 7.56
C GLY A 364 13.79 27.75 8.89
N ILE A 365 13.25 26.93 9.80
CA ILE A 365 12.87 27.32 11.16
C ILE A 365 13.44 26.34 12.18
N ASP A 366 14.14 26.89 13.17
CA ASP A 366 14.63 26.15 14.34
C ASP A 366 13.89 26.60 15.59
N PHE A 367 13.29 25.66 16.31
CA PHE A 367 12.57 25.95 17.55
C PHE A 367 12.59 24.75 18.51
N ALA A 368 12.12 24.94 19.74
CA ALA A 368 12.00 23.88 20.72
C ALA A 368 10.53 23.66 21.12
N SER A 369 10.13 22.40 21.25
CA SER A 369 8.80 21.97 21.68
C SER A 369 8.89 21.16 22.98
N GLY A 370 7.88 21.25 23.83
CA GLY A 370 7.83 20.56 25.12
C GLY A 370 7.83 21.50 26.32
N GLU A 371 7.71 20.90 27.50
CA GLU A 371 7.73 21.61 28.77
C GLU A 371 9.09 22.26 29.03
N GLY A 372 9.08 23.53 29.46
CA GLY A 372 10.30 24.31 29.71
C GLY A 372 11.06 24.78 28.45
N ALA A 373 10.59 24.45 27.24
CA ALA A 373 11.20 24.89 25.99
C ALA A 373 11.12 26.42 25.81
N ALA A 374 12.13 26.99 25.15
CA ALA A 374 12.16 28.41 24.80
C ALA A 374 10.93 28.80 23.97
N LYS A 375 10.38 30.00 24.22
CA LYS A 375 9.20 30.54 23.52
C LYS A 375 9.58 31.40 22.31
N THR A 376 10.69 31.04 21.68
CA THR A 376 11.27 31.74 20.54
C THR A 376 11.71 30.74 19.48
N TYR A 377 11.88 31.23 18.25
CA TYR A 377 12.44 30.49 17.13
C TYR A 377 13.46 31.34 16.38
N SER A 378 14.29 30.66 15.59
CA SER A 378 15.09 31.31 14.54
C SER A 378 14.52 30.97 13.18
N LEU A 379 14.52 31.92 12.26
CA LEU A 379 14.16 31.71 10.87
C LEU A 379 15.35 32.04 9.98
N SER A 380 15.66 31.15 9.04
CA SER A 380 16.65 31.40 8.00
C SER A 380 16.00 31.45 6.63
N LEU A 381 16.48 32.36 5.79
CA LEU A 381 15.98 32.59 4.45
C LEU A 381 17.14 32.52 3.46
N ASP A 382 17.07 31.59 2.51
CA ASP A 382 18.02 31.45 1.41
C ASP A 382 17.33 31.83 0.09
N VAL A 383 17.75 32.95 -0.48
CA VAL A 383 17.21 33.48 -1.75
C VAL A 383 18.34 33.47 -2.77
N PRO A 384 18.17 32.84 -3.94
CA PRO A 384 19.19 32.78 -4.98
C PRO A 384 19.79 34.16 -5.29
N GLY A 385 21.12 34.23 -5.31
CA GLY A 385 21.86 35.46 -5.59
C GLY A 385 21.92 36.46 -4.43
N ARG A 386 21.47 36.10 -3.22
CA ARG A 386 21.58 36.93 -2.01
C ARG A 386 22.33 36.19 -0.90
N PRO A 387 23.03 36.90 0.01
CA PRO A 387 23.56 36.29 1.22
C PRO A 387 22.42 35.69 2.07
N ARG A 388 22.64 34.49 2.62
CA ARG A 388 21.69 33.85 3.56
C ARG A 388 21.38 34.79 4.73
N GLN A 389 20.10 34.98 5.00
CA GLN A 389 19.61 35.81 6.11
C GLN A 389 19.15 34.92 7.26
N VAL A 390 19.43 35.34 8.50
CA VAL A 390 19.01 34.61 9.71
C VAL A 390 18.44 35.61 10.71
N PHE A 391 17.19 35.40 11.10
CA PHE A 391 16.47 36.15 12.11
C PHE A 391 16.39 35.30 13.37
N ARG A 392 16.87 35.81 14.49
CA ARG A 392 16.96 35.07 15.76
C ARG A 392 16.00 35.64 16.78
N ASP A 393 15.72 34.83 17.80
CA ASP A 393 14.92 35.23 18.98
C ASP A 393 13.53 35.77 18.63
N LEU A 394 12.95 35.28 17.53
CA LEU A 394 11.58 35.65 17.12
C LEU A 394 10.60 35.01 18.11
N PRO A 395 9.66 35.77 18.71
CA PRO A 395 8.70 35.21 19.65
C PRO A 395 7.67 34.33 18.93
N PHE A 396 7.21 33.27 19.58
CA PHE A 396 5.99 32.58 19.15
C PHE A 396 4.80 33.54 19.13
N ALA A 397 3.86 33.33 18.21
CA ALA A 397 2.67 34.18 18.12
C ALA A 397 1.81 34.10 19.40
N ASP A 398 1.79 32.94 20.06
CA ASP A 398 1.23 32.73 21.38
C ASP A 398 2.29 32.09 22.31
N PRO A 399 2.68 32.75 23.42
CA PRO A 399 3.66 32.21 24.37
C PRO A 399 3.20 30.92 25.07
N ALA A 400 1.91 30.59 25.02
CA ALA A 400 1.36 29.35 25.57
C ALA A 400 1.56 28.12 24.65
N PHE A 401 2.02 28.31 23.41
CA PHE A 401 2.43 27.20 22.55
C PHE A 401 3.49 26.33 23.26
N ARG A 402 3.24 25.02 23.38
CA ARG A 402 4.16 24.07 24.03
C ARG A 402 4.51 22.93 23.09
N ASP A 403 3.51 22.25 22.58
CA ASP A 403 3.67 21.02 21.81
C ASP A 403 3.23 21.24 20.37
N LEU A 404 4.10 20.89 19.41
CA LEU A 404 3.69 20.86 18.03
C LEU A 404 2.74 19.68 17.83
N THR A 405 1.48 19.97 17.52
CA THR A 405 0.45 18.95 17.26
C THR A 405 -0.15 19.06 15.88
N TRP A 406 0.10 20.20 15.21
CA TRP A 406 -0.46 20.52 13.92
C TRP A 406 0.47 21.49 13.18
N PHE A 407 0.62 21.26 11.88
CA PHE A 407 1.33 22.15 10.97
C PHE A 407 0.49 22.31 9.70
N GLY A 408 0.47 23.49 9.12
CA GLY A 408 -0.28 23.70 7.88
C GLY A 408 0.19 24.84 7.01
N ILE A 409 -0.23 24.75 5.76
CA ILE A 409 0.13 25.60 4.62
C ILE A 409 -1.18 26.04 3.98
N SER A 410 -1.36 27.34 3.76
CA SER A 410 -2.64 27.87 3.31
C SER A 410 -2.46 29.10 2.45
N SER A 411 -3.36 29.29 1.48
CA SER A 411 -3.62 30.60 0.89
C SER A 411 -4.69 31.32 1.69
N THR A 412 -4.64 32.65 1.68
CA THR A 412 -5.70 33.54 2.19
C THR A 412 -6.17 34.53 1.12
N SER A 413 -5.91 34.20 -0.15
CA SER A 413 -6.29 35.07 -1.26
C SER A 413 -7.81 35.00 -1.47
N ALA A 414 -8.42 36.10 -1.92
CA ALA A 414 -9.83 36.13 -2.29
C ALA A 414 -10.04 36.04 -3.81
N SER A 415 -9.02 35.61 -4.54
CA SER A 415 -8.96 35.57 -6.00
C SER A 415 -8.14 34.37 -6.45
N ARG A 416 -8.19 34.06 -7.75
CA ARG A 416 -7.40 32.96 -8.31
C ARG A 416 -5.91 33.31 -8.32
N THR A 417 -5.18 32.79 -7.34
CA THR A 417 -3.74 32.97 -7.17
C THR A 417 -3.02 31.63 -7.12
N VAL A 418 -1.69 31.65 -7.20
CA VAL A 418 -0.85 30.45 -7.28
C VAL A 418 0.41 30.64 -6.44
N PHE A 419 0.71 29.63 -5.63
CA PHE A 419 2.04 29.45 -5.06
C PHE A 419 2.39 27.96 -5.05
N MET A 420 3.67 27.66 -4.94
CA MET A 420 4.21 26.31 -4.96
C MET A 420 5.13 26.10 -3.76
N VAL A 421 5.19 24.85 -3.30
CA VAL A 421 6.14 24.43 -2.27
C VAL A 421 6.78 23.10 -2.65
N ASP A 422 8.01 22.90 -2.19
CA ASP A 422 8.82 21.71 -2.47
C ASP A 422 9.71 21.37 -1.26
N ASN A 423 10.26 20.16 -1.21
CA ASN A 423 11.26 19.73 -0.21
C ASN A 423 10.89 20.02 1.26
N LEU A 424 9.68 19.63 1.68
CA LEU A 424 9.20 19.80 3.04
C LEU A 424 9.91 18.86 4.01
N VAL A 425 10.52 19.43 5.06
CA VAL A 425 11.17 18.70 6.15
C VAL A 425 10.67 19.24 7.49
N LEU A 426 10.28 18.37 8.41
CA LEU A 426 9.88 18.72 9.77
C LEU A 426 10.10 17.56 10.74
N GLY A 427 10.99 17.73 11.71
CA GLY A 427 11.24 16.71 12.72
C GLY A 427 12.28 17.11 13.75
N SER A 428 12.79 16.13 14.51
CA SER A 428 13.86 16.37 15.48
C SER A 428 15.12 16.87 14.77
N ALA A 429 15.71 17.95 15.28
CA ALA A 429 16.88 18.59 14.68
C ALA A 429 18.11 17.68 14.60
N ASP A 430 18.19 16.67 15.47
CA ASP A 430 19.29 15.70 15.52
C ASP A 430 19.01 14.43 14.67
N SER A 431 17.87 14.37 13.97
CA SER A 431 17.50 13.22 13.14
C SER A 431 18.37 13.17 11.88
N PRO A 432 18.90 11.98 11.48
CA PRO A 432 19.67 11.85 10.25
C PRO A 432 18.92 12.35 9.00
N ASP A 433 17.62 12.07 8.91
CA ASP A 433 16.77 12.48 7.78
C ASP A 433 16.49 14.00 7.75
N VAL A 434 16.77 14.70 8.86
CA VAL A 434 16.63 16.16 8.99
C VAL A 434 17.97 16.87 8.79
N LEU A 435 19.07 16.25 9.23
CA LEU A 435 20.43 16.78 9.06
C LEU A 435 20.91 16.69 7.61
N ASP A 436 20.52 15.63 6.90
CA ASP A 436 20.76 15.47 5.47
C ASP A 436 19.48 15.00 4.77
N PRO A 437 18.50 15.89 4.60
CA PRO A 437 17.22 15.56 3.99
C PRO A 437 17.39 15.19 2.52
N THR A 438 18.49 15.63 1.90
CA THR A 438 18.82 15.21 0.55
C THR A 438 19.08 13.72 0.47
N ASN A 439 19.46 12.98 1.53
CA ASN A 439 19.58 11.51 1.47
C ASN A 439 18.23 10.78 1.43
N SER A 440 17.12 11.48 1.68
CA SER A 440 15.80 10.86 1.70
C SER A 440 15.31 10.56 0.27
N PRO A 441 14.83 9.33 -0.01
CA PRO A 441 14.16 9.01 -1.28
C PRO A 441 12.89 9.84 -1.51
N ALA A 442 12.31 10.44 -0.46
CA ALA A 442 11.20 11.36 -0.59
C ALA A 442 11.59 12.71 -1.20
N ILE A 443 12.88 13.08 -1.14
CA ILE A 443 13.44 14.35 -1.66
C ILE A 443 14.27 14.13 -2.92
N ARG A 444 15.14 13.10 -2.98
CA ARG A 444 15.85 12.76 -4.23
C ARG A 444 14.91 12.27 -5.33
N GLY A 445 13.71 11.85 -4.93
CA GLY A 445 12.97 10.80 -5.62
C GLY A 445 13.64 9.45 -5.36
N LEU A 446 12.93 8.37 -5.68
CA LEU A 446 13.59 7.07 -5.81
C LEU A 446 14.65 7.24 -6.89
N ASP A 447 15.92 6.97 -6.55
CA ASP A 447 17.00 6.84 -7.54
C ASP A 447 16.47 6.02 -8.73
N GLU A 448 16.88 6.39 -9.94
CA GLU A 448 16.43 5.84 -11.22
C GLU A 448 16.56 4.29 -11.36
N GLY A 449 16.92 3.56 -10.32
CA GLY A 449 16.96 2.10 -10.23
C GLY A 449 15.62 1.40 -9.93
N ASP A 450 14.63 2.05 -9.30
CA ASP A 450 13.36 1.38 -8.92
C ASP A 450 12.09 1.96 -9.57
N ALA A 451 12.12 3.20 -10.05
CA ALA A 451 11.04 3.78 -10.86
C ALA A 451 11.39 3.82 -12.37
N GLY A 452 12.53 3.22 -12.73
CA GLY A 452 13.18 3.29 -14.03
C GLY A 452 13.23 1.96 -14.76
N LYS A 453 12.11 1.25 -14.90
CA LYS A 453 11.89 0.56 -16.18
C LYS A 453 11.47 1.64 -17.17
N LYS A 454 12.47 2.43 -17.64
CA LYS A 454 12.36 3.36 -18.77
C LYS A 454 11.69 2.61 -19.93
N ASP A 455 11.15 3.34 -20.90
CA ASP A 455 10.97 2.80 -22.25
C ASP A 455 12.32 2.22 -22.69
N VAL A 456 12.54 0.93 -22.40
CA VAL A 456 13.74 0.23 -22.84
C VAL A 456 13.58 0.18 -24.34
N ALA A 457 14.50 0.88 -25.02
CA ALA A 457 14.57 0.81 -26.45
C ALA A 457 14.73 -0.67 -26.81
N VAL A 458 13.76 -1.18 -27.56
CA VAL A 458 13.85 -2.52 -28.11
C VAL A 458 15.10 -2.56 -28.98
N GLY A 459 16.02 -3.47 -28.68
CA GLY A 459 17.33 -3.51 -29.34
C GLY A 459 17.28 -3.87 -30.84
N ASN A 460 16.15 -4.39 -31.31
CA ASN A 460 15.91 -4.68 -32.72
C ASN A 460 15.31 -3.47 -33.47
N ALA A 461 15.72 -3.31 -34.74
CA ALA A 461 15.27 -2.20 -35.60
C ALA A 461 13.75 -2.20 -35.87
N ASP A 462 13.08 -3.33 -35.62
CA ASP A 462 11.65 -3.53 -35.87
C ASP A 462 10.78 -3.09 -34.68
N GLN A 463 11.39 -2.72 -33.56
CA GLN A 463 10.71 -2.45 -32.29
C GLN A 463 9.78 -3.59 -31.84
N LEU A 464 10.11 -4.83 -32.21
CA LEU A 464 9.43 -6.06 -31.79
C LEU A 464 9.80 -6.38 -30.35
N VAL A 465 8.85 -6.23 -29.44
CA VAL A 465 9.03 -6.43 -27.99
C VAL A 465 8.94 -7.89 -27.60
N LEU A 466 7.88 -8.57 -28.06
CA LEU A 466 7.54 -9.92 -27.68
C LEU A 466 7.18 -10.70 -28.94
N HIS A 467 7.70 -11.91 -29.08
CA HIS A 467 7.20 -12.85 -30.07
C HIS A 467 7.14 -14.25 -29.45
N TRP A 468 5.93 -14.66 -29.09
CA TRP A 468 5.64 -16.02 -28.67
C TRP A 468 5.04 -16.76 -29.86
N GLU A 469 5.81 -17.67 -30.42
CA GLU A 469 5.31 -18.55 -31.48
C GLU A 469 4.22 -19.48 -30.96
N LEU A 470 4.25 -19.86 -29.66
CA LEU A 470 3.29 -20.79 -29.05
C LEU A 470 3.27 -22.16 -29.78
N ASP A 471 4.42 -22.50 -30.36
CA ASP A 471 4.66 -23.71 -31.16
C ASP A 471 5.29 -24.84 -30.32
N GLU A 472 5.39 -24.68 -29.00
CA GLU A 472 5.93 -25.69 -28.10
C GLU A 472 5.10 -26.98 -28.10
N SER A 473 5.76 -28.09 -27.81
CA SER A 473 5.19 -29.43 -27.88
C SER A 473 4.92 -30.07 -26.51
N ASP A 474 5.48 -29.47 -25.47
CA ASP A 474 5.62 -29.98 -24.09
C ASP A 474 6.23 -28.89 -23.18
N GLY A 475 5.95 -28.99 -21.88
CA GLY A 475 6.60 -28.23 -20.81
C GLY A 475 6.02 -26.83 -20.58
N ASP A 476 6.54 -26.19 -19.52
CA ASP A 476 5.91 -25.01 -18.91
C ASP A 476 6.51 -23.68 -19.35
N THR A 477 7.38 -23.67 -20.37
CA THR A 477 8.05 -22.44 -20.83
C THR A 477 7.61 -22.06 -22.23
N VAL A 478 6.94 -20.91 -22.35
CA VAL A 478 6.65 -20.25 -23.63
C VAL A 478 7.87 -19.44 -24.07
N ARG A 479 8.47 -19.77 -25.21
CA ARG A 479 9.74 -19.16 -25.61
C ARG A 479 9.55 -17.86 -26.40
N ASP A 480 10.25 -16.82 -25.97
CA ASP A 480 10.38 -15.59 -26.75
C ASP A 480 11.37 -15.74 -27.92
N ARG A 481 10.92 -15.30 -29.09
CA ARG A 481 11.66 -15.24 -30.36
C ARG A 481 11.98 -13.83 -30.82
N SER A 482 11.57 -12.80 -30.07
CA SER A 482 11.89 -11.40 -30.39
C SER A 482 13.36 -11.05 -30.22
N GLY A 483 14.09 -11.87 -29.44
CA GLY A 483 15.48 -11.64 -29.06
C GLY A 483 15.64 -10.88 -27.74
N ASN A 484 14.56 -10.62 -27.01
CA ASN A 484 14.58 -9.90 -25.73
C ASN A 484 14.60 -10.84 -24.50
N GLY A 485 14.44 -12.16 -24.69
CA GLY A 485 14.54 -13.16 -23.61
C GLY A 485 13.30 -13.21 -22.72
N LEU A 486 12.15 -12.75 -23.23
CA LEU A 486 10.89 -12.62 -22.47
C LEU A 486 10.11 -13.94 -22.42
N HIS A 487 10.71 -14.97 -21.84
CA HIS A 487 10.09 -16.29 -21.68
C HIS A 487 8.91 -16.24 -20.70
N GLY A 488 7.76 -16.77 -21.07
CA GLY A 488 6.59 -16.89 -20.20
C GLY A 488 6.55 -18.24 -19.49
N ASP A 489 5.99 -18.25 -18.28
CA ASP A 489 5.73 -19.45 -17.50
C ASP A 489 4.25 -19.86 -17.68
N ARG A 490 4.01 -21.06 -18.19
CA ARG A 490 2.67 -21.64 -18.40
C ARG A 490 2.22 -22.40 -17.16
N ASN A 491 0.99 -22.17 -16.71
CA ASN A 491 0.42 -22.81 -15.53
C ASN A 491 -0.61 -23.90 -15.93
N GLY A 492 -0.14 -25.08 -16.33
CA GLY A 492 -0.99 -26.25 -16.54
C GLY A 492 -0.81 -26.98 -17.88
N ASP A 493 -1.50 -28.12 -18.03
CA ASP A 493 -1.19 -29.14 -19.05
C ASP A 493 -2.15 -29.06 -20.25
N ALA A 494 -1.93 -28.15 -21.20
CA ALA A 494 -2.64 -28.22 -22.49
C ALA A 494 -1.95 -27.50 -23.66
N TRP A 495 -1.28 -28.26 -24.53
CA TRP A 495 -0.95 -27.83 -25.90
C TRP A 495 -1.95 -28.44 -26.88
N ALA A 496 -2.27 -27.75 -27.97
CA ALA A 496 -3.09 -28.31 -29.05
C ALA A 496 -2.26 -28.51 -30.31
N ARG A 497 -2.50 -29.61 -31.03
CA ARG A 497 -1.87 -29.88 -32.32
C ARG A 497 -2.88 -29.97 -33.44
N GLY A 498 -2.56 -29.39 -34.59
CA GLY A 498 -3.37 -29.45 -35.80
C GLY A 498 -2.54 -29.26 -37.06
N ALA A 499 -3.20 -29.00 -38.20
CA ALA A 499 -2.49 -28.68 -39.45
C ALA A 499 -1.67 -27.39 -39.36
N PHE A 500 -1.99 -26.55 -38.37
CA PHE A 500 -1.28 -25.32 -38.05
C PHE A 500 0.04 -25.55 -37.30
N GLY A 501 0.31 -26.75 -36.81
CA GLY A 501 1.45 -27.03 -35.92
C GLY A 501 0.96 -27.26 -34.49
N SER A 502 1.59 -26.58 -33.54
CA SER A 502 1.17 -26.51 -32.13
C SER A 502 0.55 -25.14 -31.83
N ALA A 503 -0.32 -25.05 -30.84
CA ALA A 503 -0.85 -23.79 -30.34
C ALA A 503 -1.15 -23.90 -28.84
N LEU A 504 -1.14 -22.77 -28.13
CA LEU A 504 -1.58 -22.70 -26.74
C LEU A 504 -3.08 -22.98 -26.66
N LEU A 505 -3.49 -23.92 -25.80
CA LEU A 505 -4.89 -24.16 -25.50
C LEU A 505 -5.26 -23.48 -24.19
N CYS A 506 -6.05 -22.41 -24.27
CA CYS A 506 -6.64 -21.78 -23.10
C CYS A 506 -7.94 -22.51 -22.75
N ASP A 507 -7.96 -23.20 -21.61
CA ASP A 507 -9.10 -24.03 -21.18
C ASP A 507 -10.14 -23.25 -20.35
N GLY A 508 -9.79 -22.04 -19.93
CA GLY A 508 -10.63 -21.17 -19.11
C GLY A 508 -10.24 -21.13 -17.64
N ASN A 509 -9.08 -21.66 -17.25
CA ASN A 509 -8.45 -21.38 -15.96
C ASN A 509 -7.78 -19.99 -15.97
N GLU A 510 -7.65 -19.38 -14.79
CA GLU A 510 -7.01 -18.06 -14.67
C GLU A 510 -5.48 -18.16 -14.75
N ALA A 511 -4.87 -17.24 -15.49
CA ALA A 511 -3.42 -17.08 -15.73
C ALA A 511 -2.73 -18.28 -16.41
N GLU A 512 -3.23 -18.67 -17.59
CA GLU A 512 -2.67 -19.73 -18.45
C GLU A 512 -1.17 -19.55 -18.71
N VAL A 513 -0.73 -18.31 -18.96
CA VAL A 513 0.69 -17.95 -19.10
C VAL A 513 0.94 -16.64 -18.38
N GLU A 514 1.98 -16.59 -17.56
CA GLU A 514 2.46 -15.39 -16.88
C GLU A 514 3.89 -15.05 -17.33
N LEU A 515 4.12 -13.79 -17.69
CA LEU A 515 5.46 -13.23 -17.83
C LEU A 515 5.63 -12.19 -16.72
N PRO A 516 6.57 -12.41 -15.78
CA PRO A 516 6.87 -11.45 -14.72
C PRO A 516 7.15 -10.04 -15.26
N ASP A 517 7.09 -9.05 -14.38
CA ASP A 517 7.21 -7.65 -14.76
C ASP A 517 8.50 -7.38 -15.56
N GLU A 518 8.35 -6.96 -16.82
CA GLU A 518 9.47 -6.65 -17.72
C GLU A 518 9.44 -5.27 -18.36
N ALA A 519 10.61 -4.62 -18.37
CA ALA A 519 10.75 -3.20 -18.69
C ALA A 519 10.41 -2.88 -20.14
N VAL A 520 10.78 -3.81 -21.01
CA VAL A 520 10.60 -3.68 -22.45
C VAL A 520 9.11 -3.83 -22.84
N LEU A 521 8.25 -4.38 -21.98
CA LEU A 521 6.80 -4.48 -22.16
C LEU A 521 6.02 -3.25 -21.69
N GLU A 522 6.70 -2.27 -21.11
CA GLU A 522 6.09 -1.01 -20.72
C GLU A 522 5.75 -0.19 -21.96
N LEU A 523 4.47 -0.11 -22.35
CA LEU A 523 4.05 0.51 -23.63
C LEU A 523 4.26 2.04 -23.68
N GLY A 524 4.41 2.69 -22.52
CA GLY A 524 4.73 4.12 -22.46
C GLY A 524 3.64 4.99 -23.09
N THR A 525 4.06 6.07 -23.75
CA THR A 525 3.19 6.99 -24.50
C THR A 525 3.25 6.75 -26.02
N SER A 526 3.99 5.75 -26.45
CA SER A 526 4.29 5.48 -27.86
C SER A 526 3.18 4.72 -28.56
N ASP A 527 3.21 4.75 -29.89
CA ASP A 527 2.39 3.86 -30.72
C ASP A 527 2.75 2.39 -30.44
N PHE A 528 1.79 1.49 -30.56
CA PHE A 528 2.06 0.07 -30.38
C PHE A 528 1.11 -0.79 -31.22
N THR A 529 1.52 -2.05 -31.44
CA THR A 529 0.71 -3.04 -32.14
C THR A 529 0.72 -4.35 -31.38
N ILE A 530 -0.44 -4.98 -31.26
CA ILE A 530 -0.59 -6.36 -30.76
C ILE A 530 -1.19 -7.17 -31.90
N GLU A 531 -0.58 -8.31 -32.24
CA GLU A 531 -1.15 -9.25 -33.21
C GLU A 531 -1.01 -10.70 -32.75
N CYS A 532 -1.95 -11.55 -33.16
CA CYS A 532 -1.96 -12.97 -32.87
C CYS A 532 -2.94 -13.71 -33.80
N TRP A 533 -2.84 -15.04 -33.83
CA TRP A 533 -3.87 -15.91 -34.38
C TRP A 533 -4.76 -16.42 -33.25
N LEU A 534 -6.08 -16.37 -33.47
CA LEU A 534 -7.08 -16.80 -32.49
C LEU A 534 -8.08 -17.78 -33.10
N HIS A 535 -8.43 -18.80 -32.33
CA HIS A 535 -9.50 -19.75 -32.64
C HIS A 535 -10.37 -19.95 -31.39
N PRO A 536 -11.34 -19.05 -31.14
CA PRO A 536 -12.22 -19.18 -29.98
C PRO A 536 -13.03 -20.46 -30.07
N THR A 537 -13.09 -21.23 -28.99
CA THR A 537 -13.99 -22.40 -28.88
C THR A 537 -15.23 -22.09 -28.06
N LYS A 538 -15.20 -21.04 -27.24
CA LYS A 538 -16.34 -20.58 -26.46
C LYS A 538 -16.24 -19.08 -26.14
N LEU A 539 -17.14 -18.29 -26.72
CA LEU A 539 -17.32 -16.87 -26.44
C LEU A 539 -18.33 -16.65 -25.31
N ALA A 540 -19.39 -17.46 -25.25
CA ALA A 540 -20.45 -17.31 -24.26
C ALA A 540 -19.91 -17.45 -22.82
N ILE A 541 -20.34 -16.55 -21.93
CA ILE A 541 -19.96 -16.53 -20.52
C ILE A 541 -21.16 -16.10 -19.67
N ASP A 542 -21.31 -16.73 -18.50
CA ASP A 542 -22.29 -16.33 -17.49
C ASP A 542 -21.65 -15.28 -16.56
N SER A 543 -21.67 -14.03 -17.02
CA SER A 543 -21.02 -12.90 -16.34
C SER A 543 -21.76 -11.60 -16.67
N PRO A 544 -21.90 -10.65 -15.73
CA PRO A 544 -22.42 -9.32 -16.06
C PRO A 544 -21.53 -8.57 -17.05
N HIS A 545 -20.24 -8.93 -17.12
CA HIS A 545 -19.31 -8.46 -18.14
C HIS A 545 -19.29 -9.50 -19.27
N GLN A 546 -20.06 -9.26 -20.33
CA GLN A 546 -20.23 -10.17 -21.47
C GLN A 546 -18.99 -10.19 -22.39
N ARG A 547 -17.84 -10.59 -21.85
CA ARG A 547 -16.53 -10.61 -22.52
C ARG A 547 -15.60 -11.67 -21.92
N ARG A 548 -14.56 -12.03 -22.66
CA ARG A 548 -13.47 -12.89 -22.21
C ARG A 548 -12.14 -12.21 -22.42
N ARG A 549 -11.28 -12.20 -21.40
CA ARG A 549 -9.97 -11.56 -21.46
C ARG A 549 -8.95 -12.49 -22.09
N LEU A 550 -8.31 -12.00 -23.13
CA LEU A 550 -7.24 -12.71 -23.81
C LEU A 550 -5.88 -12.30 -23.23
N PHE A 551 -5.59 -11.00 -23.25
CA PHE A 551 -4.32 -10.45 -22.76
C PHE A 551 -4.57 -9.34 -21.75
N ASP A 552 -3.74 -9.27 -20.72
CA ASP A 552 -3.71 -8.10 -19.85
C ASP A 552 -2.34 -7.80 -19.25
N LYS A 553 -2.15 -6.52 -18.95
CA LYS A 553 -1.09 -6.02 -18.10
C LYS A 553 -1.59 -4.79 -17.34
N GLY A 554 -1.27 -4.72 -16.05
CA GLY A 554 -1.66 -3.62 -15.17
C GLY A 554 -2.85 -3.92 -14.26
N LEU A 555 -3.43 -2.87 -13.68
CA LEU A 555 -4.55 -3.00 -12.74
C LEU A 555 -5.58 -1.89 -12.94
N CYS A 556 -6.83 -2.27 -13.22
CA CYS A 556 -7.96 -1.35 -13.21
C CYS A 556 -8.33 -0.96 -11.75
N PRO A 557 -8.65 0.31 -11.43
CA PRO A 557 -8.81 1.47 -12.32
C PRO A 557 -7.55 2.37 -12.39
N THR A 558 -6.35 1.82 -12.22
CA THR A 558 -5.09 2.59 -12.25
C THR A 558 -4.56 2.77 -13.68
N VAL A 559 -3.40 2.21 -14.03
CA VAL A 559 -2.95 2.05 -15.41
C VAL A 559 -3.11 0.60 -15.80
N TRP A 560 -3.71 0.36 -16.96
CA TRP A 560 -3.82 -0.99 -17.52
C TRP A 560 -4.06 -0.93 -19.02
N TRP A 561 -3.80 -2.04 -19.67
CA TRP A 561 -4.33 -2.31 -20.99
C TRP A 561 -4.71 -3.78 -21.07
N ASN A 562 -5.77 -4.08 -21.81
CA ASN A 562 -6.20 -5.44 -22.05
C ASN A 562 -6.84 -5.58 -23.43
N VAL A 563 -6.79 -6.81 -23.94
CA VAL A 563 -7.51 -7.23 -25.14
C VAL A 563 -8.56 -8.24 -24.71
N ASP A 564 -9.82 -7.91 -24.98
CA ASP A 564 -10.95 -8.78 -24.69
C ASP A 564 -11.61 -9.26 -26.00
N LEU A 565 -12.24 -10.45 -25.97
CA LEU A 565 -13.24 -10.87 -26.94
C LEU A 565 -14.63 -10.74 -26.32
N LEU A 566 -15.49 -9.93 -26.94
CA LEU A 566 -16.89 -9.84 -26.53
C LEU A 566 -17.64 -11.13 -26.88
N VAL A 567 -18.75 -11.42 -26.19
CA VAL A 567 -19.63 -12.57 -26.54
C VAL A 567 -20.15 -12.51 -27.99
N THR A 568 -20.12 -11.33 -28.61
CA THR A 568 -20.48 -11.13 -30.02
C THR A 568 -19.38 -11.57 -31.00
N GLY A 569 -18.18 -11.85 -30.52
CA GLY A 569 -16.97 -12.11 -31.31
C GLY A 569 -16.18 -10.86 -31.68
N GLN A 570 -16.60 -9.65 -31.27
CA GLN A 570 -15.83 -8.44 -31.50
C GLN A 570 -14.57 -8.42 -30.62
N VAL A 571 -13.47 -7.92 -31.18
CA VAL A 571 -12.22 -7.67 -30.44
C VAL A 571 -12.31 -6.29 -29.82
N ARG A 572 -12.04 -6.20 -28.52
CA ARG A 572 -12.01 -4.97 -27.75
C ARG A 572 -10.59 -4.67 -27.29
N MET A 573 -10.14 -3.46 -27.56
CA MET A 573 -8.99 -2.86 -26.89
C MET A 573 -9.51 -1.96 -25.78
N GLU A 574 -9.15 -2.25 -24.55
CA GLU A 574 -9.40 -1.38 -23.40
C GLU A 574 -8.07 -0.90 -22.84
N MET A 575 -7.97 0.40 -22.63
CA MET A 575 -6.80 1.02 -22.05
C MET A 575 -7.23 2.03 -21.01
N GLY A 576 -6.64 1.93 -19.83
CA GLY A 576 -6.77 2.89 -18.76
C GLY A 576 -5.45 3.61 -18.58
N GLY A 577 -5.47 4.89 -18.90
CA GLY A 577 -4.47 5.84 -18.50
C GLY A 577 -4.89 6.52 -17.20
N LEU A 578 -3.94 7.22 -16.65
CA LEU A 578 -4.09 7.99 -15.45
C LEU A 578 -5.14 9.11 -15.56
N GLU A 579 -5.56 9.70 -14.43
CA GLU A 579 -6.55 10.83 -14.41
C GLU A 579 -7.91 10.45 -15.03
N LYS A 580 -8.33 9.18 -14.89
CA LYS A 580 -9.56 8.62 -15.50
C LYS A 580 -9.59 8.71 -17.03
N GLN A 581 -8.41 8.71 -17.68
CA GLN A 581 -8.33 8.65 -19.13
C GLN A 581 -8.58 7.22 -19.60
N TYR A 582 -9.82 6.91 -19.96
CA TYR A 582 -10.19 5.59 -20.47
C TYR A 582 -10.40 5.65 -21.98
N ALA A 583 -9.88 4.65 -22.67
CA ALA A 583 -10.15 4.42 -24.08
C ALA A 583 -10.59 2.98 -24.26
N THR A 584 -11.81 2.81 -24.76
CA THR A 584 -12.36 1.51 -25.14
C THR A 584 -12.79 1.60 -26.59
N THR A 585 -12.26 0.70 -27.43
CA THR A 585 -12.66 0.62 -28.83
C THR A 585 -12.94 -0.83 -29.18
N ASP A 586 -13.90 -1.04 -30.09
CA ASP A 586 -14.30 -2.36 -30.55
C ASP A 586 -14.13 -2.48 -32.06
N SER A 587 -13.74 -3.65 -32.54
CA SER A 587 -13.76 -3.99 -33.97
C SER A 587 -15.18 -3.86 -34.55
N GLN A 588 -15.30 -3.66 -35.86
CA GLN A 588 -16.58 -3.73 -36.57
C GLN A 588 -16.96 -5.19 -36.83
N GLY A 589 -16.01 -5.97 -37.34
CA GLY A 589 -16.16 -7.39 -37.61
C GLY A 589 -16.16 -8.23 -36.34
N ARG A 590 -16.44 -9.52 -36.52
CA ARG A 590 -16.55 -10.52 -35.47
C ARG A 590 -15.72 -11.74 -35.82
N ILE A 591 -14.97 -12.26 -34.86
CA ILE A 591 -14.29 -13.54 -34.93
C ILE A 591 -15.31 -14.64 -34.60
N PRO A 592 -15.57 -15.58 -35.52
CA PRO A 592 -16.48 -16.68 -35.26
C PRO A 592 -15.81 -17.75 -34.37
N GLU A 593 -16.60 -18.43 -33.55
CA GLU A 593 -16.15 -19.65 -32.89
C GLU A 593 -15.74 -20.71 -33.91
N HIS A 594 -14.76 -21.52 -33.53
CA HIS A 594 -14.24 -22.66 -34.28
C HIS A 594 -13.62 -22.32 -35.65
N ARG A 595 -13.09 -21.09 -35.80
CA ARG A 595 -12.26 -20.73 -36.96
C ARG A 595 -11.10 -19.86 -36.55
N TRP A 596 -9.95 -20.14 -37.15
CA TRP A 596 -8.77 -19.30 -37.03
C TRP A 596 -9.02 -17.93 -37.68
N THR A 597 -8.63 -16.89 -36.96
CA THR A 597 -8.60 -15.52 -37.45
C THR A 597 -7.32 -14.86 -36.98
N HIS A 598 -6.53 -14.34 -37.91
CA HIS A 598 -5.45 -13.41 -37.56
C HIS A 598 -6.03 -12.08 -37.17
N VAL A 599 -5.56 -11.52 -36.06
CA VAL A 599 -5.97 -10.23 -35.54
C VAL A 599 -4.74 -9.36 -35.38
N ALA A 600 -4.79 -8.13 -35.87
CA ALA A 600 -3.84 -7.08 -35.49
C ALA A 600 -4.60 -5.84 -35.00
N ILE A 601 -4.18 -5.32 -33.84
CA ILE A 601 -4.69 -4.11 -33.20
C ILE A 601 -3.56 -3.08 -33.21
N VAL A 602 -3.70 -2.07 -34.05
CA VAL A 602 -2.71 -0.99 -34.20
C VAL A 602 -3.21 0.24 -33.45
N VAL A 603 -2.52 0.62 -32.38
CA VAL A 603 -2.81 1.82 -31.60
C VAL A 603 -1.85 2.93 -32.01
N ASP A 604 -2.37 3.88 -32.78
CA ASP A 604 -1.66 5.08 -33.23
C ASP A 604 -2.03 6.23 -32.30
N ARG A 605 -1.15 6.51 -31.34
CA ARG A 605 -1.30 7.56 -30.32
C ARG A 605 -1.04 8.94 -30.94
N ARG A 606 -0.25 9.02 -32.01
CA ARG A 606 0.05 10.28 -32.74
C ARG A 606 -1.18 10.80 -33.48
N ASN A 607 -1.92 9.92 -34.14
CA ASN A 607 -3.13 10.25 -34.89
C ASN A 607 -4.42 9.99 -34.10
N PHE A 608 -4.31 9.53 -32.85
CA PHE A 608 -5.45 9.20 -31.97
C PHE A 608 -6.42 8.19 -32.61
N THR A 609 -5.91 7.06 -33.07
CA THR A 609 -6.75 5.98 -33.62
C THR A 609 -6.35 4.59 -33.14
N THR A 610 -7.32 3.70 -33.09
CA THR A 610 -7.10 2.25 -33.01
C THR A 610 -7.61 1.62 -34.29
N THR A 611 -6.75 0.92 -35.04
CA THR A 611 -7.10 0.24 -36.27
C THR A 611 -7.06 -1.27 -36.06
N TYR A 612 -8.14 -1.94 -36.45
CA TYR A 612 -8.27 -3.39 -36.40
C TYR A 612 -8.07 -3.99 -37.79
N TYR A 613 -7.33 -5.09 -37.87
CA TYR A 613 -7.18 -5.90 -39.08
C TYR A 613 -7.55 -7.34 -38.77
N PHE A 614 -8.31 -7.97 -39.68
CA PHE A 614 -8.61 -9.40 -39.64
C PHE A 614 -8.10 -10.08 -40.91
N ASN A 615 -7.34 -11.17 -40.75
CA ASN A 615 -6.73 -11.92 -41.86
C ASN A 615 -6.03 -11.00 -42.86
N GLY A 616 -5.26 -10.04 -42.34
CA GLY A 616 -4.50 -9.07 -43.14
C GLY A 616 -5.32 -7.95 -43.79
N LYS A 617 -6.65 -7.93 -43.65
CA LYS A 617 -7.53 -6.88 -44.21
C LYS A 617 -7.97 -5.92 -43.11
N ARG A 618 -7.94 -4.62 -43.39
CA ARG A 618 -8.43 -3.60 -42.45
C ARG A 618 -9.92 -3.79 -42.21
N ASP A 619 -10.29 -4.03 -40.96
CA ASP A 619 -11.66 -4.15 -40.50
C ASP A 619 -12.26 -2.76 -40.20
N SER A 620 -11.64 -2.02 -39.28
CA SER A 620 -12.18 -0.74 -38.81
C SER A 620 -11.08 0.18 -38.27
N VAL A 621 -11.38 1.50 -38.27
CA VAL A 621 -10.57 2.53 -37.61
C VAL A 621 -11.48 3.21 -36.59
N ARG A 622 -11.07 3.22 -35.32
CA ARG A 622 -11.81 3.81 -34.21
C ARG A 622 -11.07 5.02 -33.66
N PRO A 623 -11.75 6.13 -33.37
CA PRO A 623 -11.10 7.28 -32.75
C PRO A 623 -10.71 6.95 -31.30
N LEU A 624 -9.52 7.39 -30.91
CA LEU A 624 -9.13 7.50 -29.51
C LEU A 624 -9.49 8.90 -28.99
N PRO A 625 -9.85 9.04 -27.70
CA PRO A 625 -10.03 10.35 -27.11
C PRO A 625 -8.75 11.19 -27.23
N LYS A 626 -8.84 12.43 -27.69
CA LYS A 626 -7.65 13.32 -27.78
C LYS A 626 -6.99 13.58 -26.43
N ALA A 627 -7.75 13.47 -25.35
CA ALA A 627 -7.24 13.59 -24.00
C ALA A 627 -6.43 12.37 -23.55
N PHE A 628 -6.59 11.21 -24.22
CA PHE A 628 -5.85 10.00 -23.93
C PHE A 628 -4.41 10.22 -24.40
N THR A 629 -3.53 10.76 -23.57
CA THR A 629 -2.12 11.08 -23.91
C THR A 629 -1.13 10.56 -22.87
N ARG A 630 -1.63 10.06 -21.74
CA ARG A 630 -0.81 9.55 -20.65
C ARG A 630 -0.23 8.17 -20.97
N SER A 631 0.79 7.80 -20.20
CA SER A 631 1.53 6.55 -20.33
C SER A 631 0.65 5.34 -19.97
N LEU A 632 0.88 4.23 -20.68
CA LEU A 632 0.36 2.90 -20.40
C LEU A 632 1.39 1.99 -19.71
N SER A 633 2.42 2.57 -19.11
CA SER A 633 3.38 1.83 -18.29
C SER A 633 2.77 1.42 -16.93
N THR A 634 2.99 0.17 -16.55
CA THR A 634 2.50 -0.52 -15.36
C THR A 634 3.65 -1.28 -14.69
N PRO A 635 4.69 -0.60 -14.17
CA PRO A 635 5.83 -1.27 -13.53
C PRO A 635 5.37 -2.09 -12.31
N GLY A 636 6.06 -3.20 -12.07
CA GLY A 636 5.72 -4.18 -11.04
C GLY A 636 4.47 -5.01 -11.36
N LYS A 637 4.03 -5.07 -12.63
CA LYS A 637 2.86 -5.86 -13.05
C LYS A 637 3.24 -6.84 -14.15
N SER A 638 2.97 -8.12 -13.92
CA SER A 638 3.12 -9.17 -14.92
C SER A 638 2.23 -8.93 -16.14
N PHE A 639 2.68 -9.43 -17.30
CA PHE A 639 1.84 -9.61 -18.48
C PHE A 639 1.26 -11.02 -18.46
N THR A 640 -0.02 -11.18 -18.75
CA THR A 640 -0.68 -12.49 -18.68
C THR A 640 -1.53 -12.81 -19.91
N ILE A 641 -1.66 -14.12 -20.16
CA ILE A 641 -2.72 -14.69 -20.97
C ILE A 641 -3.75 -15.30 -20.02
N GLY A 642 -4.98 -14.79 -20.03
CA GLY A 642 -6.11 -15.40 -19.32
C GLY A 642 -6.29 -15.07 -17.83
N ALA A 643 -5.90 -13.91 -17.28
CA ALA A 643 -6.03 -13.69 -15.82
C ALA A 643 -7.45 -13.48 -15.27
N TRP A 644 -8.41 -12.90 -16.02
CA TRP A 644 -9.77 -12.61 -15.52
C TRP A 644 -10.85 -12.83 -16.57
N GLN A 645 -11.86 -13.65 -16.28
CA GLN A 645 -12.83 -14.12 -17.30
C GLN A 645 -12.10 -14.68 -18.53
N PRO A 646 -11.24 -15.69 -18.35
CA PRO A 646 -10.27 -16.12 -19.35
C PRO A 646 -10.90 -16.45 -20.70
N TYR A 647 -10.13 -16.15 -21.73
CA TYR A 647 -10.33 -16.67 -23.08
C TYR A 647 -10.37 -18.20 -23.07
N ILE A 648 -11.25 -18.77 -23.91
CA ILE A 648 -11.36 -20.22 -24.10
C ILE A 648 -11.24 -20.50 -25.60
N GLY A 649 -10.17 -21.17 -25.98
CA GLY A 649 -9.82 -21.41 -27.38
C GLY A 649 -8.31 -21.58 -27.58
N LEU A 650 -7.89 -21.49 -28.84
CA LEU A 650 -6.48 -21.58 -29.20
C LEU A 650 -5.91 -20.19 -29.51
N ALA A 651 -4.71 -19.92 -29.00
CA ALA A 651 -3.93 -18.74 -29.33
C ALA A 651 -2.57 -19.17 -29.89
N ASP A 652 -2.12 -18.46 -30.93
CA ASP A 652 -0.89 -18.81 -31.65
C ASP A 652 -0.21 -17.51 -32.16
N ASP A 653 1.12 -17.54 -32.28
CA ASP A 653 1.94 -16.51 -32.92
C ASP A 653 1.70 -15.07 -32.43
N LEU A 654 1.70 -14.88 -31.11
CA LEU A 654 1.53 -13.58 -30.44
C LEU A 654 2.76 -12.69 -30.65
N ARG A 655 2.52 -11.46 -31.11
CA ARG A 655 3.54 -10.41 -31.21
C ARG A 655 3.07 -9.10 -30.60
N ILE A 656 4.01 -8.41 -29.96
CA ILE A 656 3.83 -7.04 -29.44
C ILE A 656 4.95 -6.15 -29.99
N TYR A 657 4.60 -4.98 -30.52
CA TYR A 657 5.53 -4.00 -31.06
C TYR A 657 5.35 -2.65 -30.38
N LYS A 658 6.45 -1.90 -30.17
CA LYS A 658 6.43 -0.48 -29.76
C LYS A 658 6.36 0.48 -30.94
N ARG A 659 5.61 0.10 -31.97
CA ARG A 659 5.29 0.92 -33.14
C ARG A 659 3.93 0.57 -33.73
N ALA A 660 3.39 1.50 -34.49
CA ALA A 660 2.26 1.21 -35.37
C ALA A 660 2.74 0.41 -36.60
N LEU A 661 2.21 -0.78 -36.81
CA LEU A 661 2.37 -1.50 -38.08
C LEU A 661 1.54 -0.81 -39.18
N SER A 662 2.08 -0.81 -40.40
CA SER A 662 1.34 -0.46 -41.60
C SER A 662 0.37 -1.58 -41.98
N GLY A 663 -0.67 -1.25 -42.74
CA GLY A 663 -1.60 -2.26 -43.26
C GLY A 663 -0.93 -3.30 -44.17
N ALA A 664 0.19 -2.95 -44.83
CA ALA A 664 0.94 -3.89 -45.66
C ALA A 664 1.70 -4.93 -44.81
N GLU A 665 2.27 -4.52 -43.67
CA GLU A 665 2.93 -5.42 -42.72
C GLU A 665 1.92 -6.38 -42.10
N ALA A 666 0.78 -5.87 -41.60
CA ALA A 666 -0.29 -6.71 -41.06
C ALA A 666 -0.80 -7.72 -42.09
N ALA A 667 -0.89 -7.32 -43.37
CA ALA A 667 -1.26 -8.22 -44.47
C ALA A 667 -0.20 -9.30 -44.74
N ALA A 668 1.07 -8.93 -44.74
CA ALA A 668 2.18 -9.86 -44.96
C ALA A 668 2.28 -10.90 -43.83
N HIS A 669 2.11 -10.48 -42.57
CA HIS A 669 2.16 -11.38 -41.42
C HIS A 669 1.02 -12.40 -41.44
N ALA A 670 -0.21 -11.95 -41.74
CA ALA A 670 -1.34 -12.84 -41.94
C ALA A 670 -1.09 -13.84 -43.08
N ALA A 671 -0.63 -13.37 -44.24
CA ALA A 671 -0.42 -14.22 -45.42
C ALA A 671 0.63 -15.32 -45.18
N LYS A 672 1.66 -15.06 -44.36
CA LYS A 672 2.77 -16.01 -44.11
C LYS A 672 2.31 -17.34 -43.50
N ARG A 673 1.27 -17.33 -42.68
CA ARG A 673 0.73 -18.54 -42.02
C ARG A 673 -0.73 -18.87 -42.41
N GLN A 674 -1.38 -18.07 -43.27
CA GLN A 674 -2.81 -18.23 -43.61
C GLN A 674 -3.20 -19.65 -44.08
N GLU A 675 -2.34 -20.31 -44.85
CA GLU A 675 -2.59 -21.68 -45.33
C GLU A 675 -2.52 -22.73 -44.21
N GLN A 676 -1.63 -22.54 -43.23
CA GLN A 676 -1.46 -23.42 -42.07
C GLN A 676 -2.73 -23.44 -41.19
N TYR A 677 -3.37 -22.27 -41.05
CA TYR A 677 -4.59 -22.10 -40.26
C TYR A 677 -5.90 -22.40 -41.00
N ALA A 678 -5.85 -22.93 -42.23
CA ALA A 678 -7.05 -23.25 -43.00
C ALA A 678 -7.93 -24.34 -42.37
N SER A 679 -7.33 -25.24 -41.56
CA SER A 679 -8.05 -26.29 -40.84
C SER A 679 -8.27 -25.91 -39.37
N PRO A 680 -9.52 -25.93 -38.86
CA PRO A 680 -9.83 -25.69 -37.45
C PRO A 680 -9.67 -26.94 -36.57
N LYS A 681 -9.35 -28.10 -37.16
CA LYS A 681 -9.25 -29.37 -36.42
C LYS A 681 -7.96 -29.41 -35.62
N PHE A 682 -8.08 -29.82 -34.36
CA PHE A 682 -6.95 -30.05 -33.47
C PHE A 682 -7.20 -31.22 -32.52
N THR A 683 -6.14 -31.71 -31.92
CA THR A 683 -6.13 -32.67 -30.81
C THR A 683 -5.39 -32.06 -29.63
N VAL A 684 -5.89 -32.26 -28.42
CA VAL A 684 -5.18 -31.88 -27.19
C VAL A 684 -4.03 -32.86 -26.97
N VAL A 685 -2.86 -32.34 -26.62
CA VAL A 685 -1.71 -33.14 -26.20
C VAL A 685 -1.91 -33.42 -24.70
N GLU A 686 -2.17 -34.68 -24.35
CA GLU A 686 -2.13 -35.13 -22.96
C GLU A 686 -0.65 -35.33 -22.58
N GLU A 687 -0.20 -34.69 -21.49
CA GLU A 687 1.16 -34.87 -20.93
C GLU A 687 1.27 -36.16 -20.08
#